data_AF-A0A8C3PRK4-F1
#
_entry.id   AF-A0A8C3PRK4-F1
#
_cell.length_a   1.000
_cell.length_b   1.000
_cell.length_c   1.000
_cell.angle_alpha   90.00
_cell.angle_beta   90.00
_cell.angle_gamma   90.00
#
_symmetry.space_group_name_H-M   'P 1'
#
loop_
_entity.id
_entity.type
_entity.pdbx_description
1 polymer ?
#
loop_
_entity_poly.entity_id
_entity_poly.type
_entity_poly.pdbx_seq_one_letter_code
_entity_poly.pdbx_strand_id
1 'polypeptide(L)'
;MNGEEEIWEKLDAEFDHCVVDMKPHVLKLQHRSERQRCALWIKKLCEPSGAGTGIVGRKNRNLYAKLLLHMLKRGVLEGPFTHKPEPGILKTLPSYMSIYFDEPNSTRVRSSSPECLPDWVMGELGNSESKHEESWKVSSKEELSSSAPLTYGGRFKYHEKPALRSHSMSPPHRTDEDNLATPLSDHHHKKNVSLDDSDLEARLNSWNLGLDMKMKIAEGKFHEEKLKLQQKHDTDVQKILDRKNDEIEALKSLYKNKQNEAEEAIRKLEKKVQTLVRESQVVREAKEKQIVELKKMCEQSNDSLNNEWEKRLHNAVAEMEKEKFNIRKKHTEDMQELLEDTNARLGKMEEDYLEQIKSTNQTVKKLEARVQQLTVEAENSNLQRQKLSQEKADAEQRYQAVYAELQEVKARHSLLQKDKDHIIQEYEENIQQLQSKFDVDINFIKQEHALSAAKASDAIEELQRSVCLLKQQLQDSEHQRQQELRVSPAEKEEQLSRVTEVQRLQAQQADAALEEFKRQVELNSEKVYAEMKQQMEKVEADLSRSKSLREKQSKEFSRQLEELQQRYEQQIVELRLEHEQEKTHLFQQHNAEKDCLVRDHEREIEKLEKQLRAAMAEHESKTQECRKRDGQVICDMENQIHKLREELIQVNAQRKQQLLELSHQWEEEKQRVARDHETAMNKMKVEAEKMTLDLKKIHAAETEKALEKANSRLKQTEKEYGQKLAKSSQIIAELKTTVSSLAEENSRQQQRLQEVVQKFEDKKQQLITDNDRAIKALQDEVESYRHQVRAAERKLQRRELEAQEQMTHIRQEYETTFKGLMPASVRQELEDTIVSLKSQVNSYSSSAFWTG
;
A
#
# COMPACT_ATOMS: atom_id res chain seq x y z
N MET A 1 -5.24 -49.44 38.70
CA MET A 1 -6.10 -48.30 38.30
C MET A 1 -6.52 -48.54 36.87
N ASN A 2 -7.79 -48.29 36.54
CA ASN A 2 -8.32 -48.63 35.22
C ASN A 2 -8.07 -47.47 34.24
N GLY A 3 -7.69 -47.76 33.00
CA GLY A 3 -7.40 -46.72 32.00
C GLY A 3 -8.58 -45.78 31.71
N GLU A 4 -9.82 -46.23 31.95
CA GLU A 4 -11.01 -45.38 31.86
C GLU A 4 -11.06 -44.29 32.96
N GLU A 5 -10.57 -44.61 34.15
CA GLU A 5 -10.54 -43.74 35.33
C GLU A 5 -9.62 -42.54 35.08
N GLU A 6 -8.43 -42.79 34.53
CA GLU A 6 -7.48 -41.77 34.09
C GLU A 6 -8.04 -40.88 32.95
N ILE A 7 -8.88 -41.44 32.07
CA ILE A 7 -9.59 -40.67 31.03
C ILE A 7 -10.69 -39.79 31.65
N TRP A 8 -11.34 -40.25 32.71
CA TRP A 8 -12.35 -39.46 33.42
C TRP A 8 -11.69 -38.29 34.16
N GLU A 9 -10.61 -38.53 34.90
CA GLU A 9 -9.83 -37.47 35.57
C GLU A 9 -9.35 -36.39 34.59
N LYS A 10 -8.82 -36.78 33.41
CA LYS A 10 -8.40 -35.83 32.37
C LYS A 10 -9.56 -34.98 31.82
N LEU A 11 -10.74 -35.59 31.62
CA LEU A 11 -11.93 -34.87 31.13
C LEU A 11 -12.57 -34.00 32.22
N ASP A 12 -12.53 -34.41 33.49
CA ASP A 12 -13.05 -33.63 34.60
C ASP A 12 -12.11 -32.46 34.92
N ALA A 13 -10.78 -32.65 34.86
CA ALA A 13 -9.80 -31.57 34.96
C ALA A 13 -9.90 -30.55 33.80
N GLU A 14 -10.08 -31.00 32.55
CA GLU A 14 -10.31 -30.10 31.39
C GLU A 14 -11.56 -29.22 31.59
N PHE A 15 -12.61 -29.79 32.19
CA PHE A 15 -13.84 -29.06 32.50
C PHE A 15 -13.62 -27.98 33.56
N ASP A 16 -12.94 -28.31 34.67
CA ASP A 16 -12.66 -27.37 35.75
C ASP A 16 -11.83 -26.17 35.27
N HIS A 17 -10.84 -26.40 34.40
CA HIS A 17 -10.11 -25.31 33.74
C HIS A 17 -11.06 -24.39 32.97
N CYS A 18 -11.97 -24.93 32.17
CA CYS A 18 -12.96 -24.14 31.43
C CYS A 18 -13.87 -23.31 32.36
N VAL A 19 -14.33 -23.88 33.48
CA VAL A 19 -15.21 -23.19 34.45
C VAL A 19 -14.47 -22.06 35.19
N VAL A 20 -13.20 -22.26 35.55
CA VAL A 20 -12.36 -21.20 36.12
C VAL A 20 -12.19 -20.05 35.11
N ASP A 21 -11.91 -20.37 33.85
CA ASP A 21 -11.72 -19.40 32.77
C ASP A 21 -12.99 -18.59 32.44
N MET A 22 -14.19 -19.17 32.59
CA MET A 22 -15.46 -18.46 32.41
C MET A 22 -15.68 -17.35 33.45
N LYS A 23 -15.25 -17.56 34.69
CA LYS A 23 -15.55 -16.69 35.84
C LYS A 23 -15.26 -15.20 35.59
N PRO A 24 -14.05 -14.78 35.11
CA PRO A 24 -13.77 -13.37 34.81
C PRO A 24 -14.53 -12.82 33.60
N HIS A 25 -15.15 -13.65 32.76
CA HIS A 25 -15.98 -13.20 31.63
C HIS A 25 -17.46 -13.07 32.02
N VAL A 26 -18.03 -14.05 32.73
CA VAL A 26 -19.41 -13.97 33.25
C VAL A 26 -19.58 -12.74 34.15
N LEU A 27 -18.57 -12.40 34.97
CA LEU A 27 -18.60 -11.20 35.82
C LEU A 27 -18.55 -9.86 35.03
N LYS A 28 -18.12 -9.87 33.76
CA LYS A 28 -18.06 -8.68 32.89
C LYS A 28 -19.32 -8.47 32.04
N LEU A 29 -20.23 -9.44 31.99
CA LEU A 29 -21.50 -9.32 31.26
C LEU A 29 -22.38 -8.21 31.87
N GLN A 30 -22.78 -7.24 31.04
CA GLN A 30 -23.56 -6.09 31.50
C GLN A 30 -24.93 -6.53 32.04
N HIS A 31 -25.69 -7.30 31.26
CA HIS A 31 -27.06 -7.65 31.60
C HIS A 31 -27.14 -8.71 32.72
N ARG A 32 -27.96 -8.42 33.74
CA ARG A 32 -28.22 -9.33 34.87
C ARG A 32 -28.85 -10.65 34.42
N SER A 33 -29.70 -10.61 33.39
CA SER A 33 -30.35 -11.77 32.77
C SER A 33 -29.36 -12.72 32.10
N GLU A 34 -28.32 -12.20 31.44
CA GLU A 34 -27.23 -13.00 30.86
C GLU A 34 -26.41 -13.68 31.94
N ARG A 35 -25.97 -12.92 32.96
CA ARG A 35 -25.27 -13.49 34.12
C ARG A 35 -26.06 -14.62 34.79
N GLN A 36 -27.38 -14.47 34.89
CA GLN A 36 -28.26 -15.50 35.43
C GLN A 36 -28.43 -16.71 34.49
N ARG A 37 -28.52 -16.50 33.15
CA ARG A 37 -28.53 -17.60 32.16
C ARG A 37 -27.22 -18.39 32.19
N CYS A 38 -26.07 -17.72 32.17
CA CYS A 38 -24.75 -18.35 32.26
C CYS A 38 -24.58 -19.12 33.58
N ALA A 39 -25.01 -18.56 34.72
CA ALA A 39 -24.96 -19.27 36.00
C ALA A 39 -25.83 -20.54 36.03
N LEU A 40 -27.01 -20.53 35.39
CA LEU A 40 -27.85 -21.73 35.25
C LEU A 40 -27.21 -22.78 34.33
N TRP A 41 -26.59 -22.37 33.22
CA TRP A 41 -25.88 -23.28 32.33
C TRP A 41 -24.63 -23.88 32.98
N ILE A 42 -23.79 -23.07 33.65
CA ILE A 42 -22.64 -23.56 34.42
C ILE A 42 -23.10 -24.55 35.49
N LYS A 43 -24.18 -24.25 36.22
CA LYS A 43 -24.76 -25.19 37.19
C LYS A 43 -25.14 -26.53 36.54
N LYS A 44 -25.84 -26.54 35.40
CA LYS A 44 -26.15 -27.80 34.68
C LYS A 44 -24.91 -28.55 34.22
N LEU A 45 -23.86 -27.86 33.79
CA LEU A 45 -22.60 -28.49 33.38
C LEU A 45 -21.86 -29.12 34.58
N CYS A 46 -21.97 -28.53 35.77
CA CYS A 46 -21.45 -29.09 37.03
C CYS A 46 -22.33 -30.19 37.65
N GLU A 47 -23.57 -30.40 37.19
CA GLU A 47 -24.46 -31.45 37.69
C GLU A 47 -24.09 -32.82 37.09
N PRO A 48 -23.78 -33.87 37.90
CA PRO A 48 -23.38 -35.18 37.39
C PRO A 48 -24.41 -35.81 36.44
N SER A 49 -25.70 -35.60 36.71
CA SER A 49 -26.81 -36.05 35.85
C SER A 49 -26.96 -35.23 34.56
N GLY A 50 -26.38 -34.03 34.51
CA GLY A 50 -26.38 -33.17 33.32
C GLY A 50 -25.39 -33.68 32.27
N ALA A 51 -24.18 -34.06 32.68
CA ALA A 51 -23.16 -34.60 31.79
C ALA A 51 -23.58 -35.89 31.08
N GLY A 52 -24.31 -36.77 31.77
CA GLY A 52 -24.64 -38.11 31.29
C GLY A 52 -23.52 -39.12 31.53
N THR A 53 -23.85 -40.41 31.42
CA THR A 53 -22.97 -41.51 31.87
C THR A 53 -21.76 -41.74 30.96
N GLY A 54 -20.60 -41.99 31.57
CA GLY A 54 -19.39 -42.45 30.89
C GLY A 54 -18.58 -41.37 30.14
N ILE A 55 -17.69 -41.80 29.25
CA ILE A 55 -16.73 -40.94 28.54
C ILE A 55 -17.44 -40.00 27.56
N VAL A 56 -18.48 -40.47 26.87
CA VAL A 56 -19.22 -39.68 25.87
C VAL A 56 -19.95 -38.49 26.51
N GLY A 57 -20.58 -38.70 27.67
CA GLY A 57 -21.25 -37.64 28.42
C GLY A 57 -20.29 -36.53 28.87
N ARG A 58 -19.16 -36.91 29.48
CA ARG A 58 -18.08 -35.97 29.84
C ARG A 58 -17.55 -35.19 28.63
N LYS A 59 -17.31 -35.85 27.49
CA LYS A 59 -16.90 -35.16 26.25
C LYS A 59 -17.95 -34.15 25.78
N ASN A 60 -19.25 -34.49 25.81
CA ASN A 60 -20.32 -33.54 25.45
C ASN A 60 -20.37 -32.33 26.40
N ARG A 61 -20.31 -32.56 27.73
CA ARG A 61 -20.19 -31.48 28.73
C ARG A 61 -19.02 -30.54 28.42
N ASN A 62 -17.85 -31.10 28.12
CA ASN A 62 -16.64 -30.31 27.85
C ASN A 62 -16.77 -29.48 26.56
N LEU A 63 -17.46 -29.98 25.53
CA LEU A 63 -17.76 -29.21 24.32
C LEU A 63 -18.71 -28.03 24.61
N TYR A 64 -19.79 -28.22 25.39
CA TYR A 64 -20.64 -27.10 25.85
C TYR A 64 -19.84 -26.09 26.68
N ALA A 65 -18.92 -26.54 27.54
CA ALA A 65 -18.08 -25.67 28.34
C ALA A 65 -17.13 -24.82 27.46
N LYS A 66 -16.45 -25.44 26.49
CA LYS A 66 -15.59 -24.74 25.53
C LYS A 66 -16.38 -23.72 24.69
N LEU A 67 -17.58 -24.10 24.21
CA LEU A 67 -18.44 -23.22 23.41
C LEU A 67 -18.93 -22.00 24.21
N LEU A 68 -19.42 -22.23 25.44
CA LEU A 68 -19.83 -21.16 26.35
C LEU A 68 -18.66 -20.22 26.67
N LEU A 69 -17.46 -20.77 26.91
CA LEU A 69 -16.26 -19.98 27.16
C LEU A 69 -15.85 -19.13 25.95
N HIS A 70 -15.94 -19.66 24.73
CA HIS A 70 -15.65 -18.89 23.51
C HIS A 70 -16.64 -17.73 23.31
N MET A 71 -17.95 -18.00 23.43
CA MET A 71 -19.00 -16.98 23.37
C MET A 71 -18.82 -15.90 24.45
N LEU A 72 -18.44 -16.30 25.67
CA LEU A 72 -18.08 -15.38 26.76
C LEU A 72 -16.78 -14.58 26.52
N LYS A 73 -15.84 -15.11 25.73
CA LYS A 73 -14.62 -14.38 25.31
C LYS A 73 -14.93 -13.34 24.23
N ARG A 74 -15.85 -13.62 23.31
CA ARG A 74 -16.35 -12.65 22.30
C ARG A 74 -17.33 -11.63 22.88
N GLY A 75 -18.08 -11.99 23.93
CA GLY A 75 -19.11 -11.14 24.54
C GLY A 75 -20.49 -11.24 23.89
N VAL A 76 -20.72 -12.28 23.08
CA VAL A 76 -21.98 -12.54 22.36
C VAL A 76 -22.46 -13.94 22.74
N LEU A 77 -23.70 -14.07 23.23
CA LEU A 77 -24.27 -15.33 23.71
C LEU A 77 -25.38 -15.80 22.77
N GLU A 78 -25.10 -16.85 22.00
CA GLU A 78 -25.97 -17.38 20.95
C GLU A 78 -26.40 -18.83 21.22
N GLY A 79 -27.28 -19.35 20.36
CA GLY A 79 -27.75 -20.74 20.41
C GLY A 79 -28.33 -21.14 21.78
N PRO A 80 -27.93 -22.28 22.36
CA PRO A 80 -28.56 -22.84 23.57
C PRO A 80 -28.46 -21.90 24.79
N PHE A 81 -27.44 -21.05 24.87
CA PHE A 81 -27.21 -20.16 26.00
C PHE A 81 -28.13 -18.94 26.03
N THR A 82 -28.88 -18.69 24.94
CA THR A 82 -29.96 -17.69 24.91
C THR A 82 -31.17 -18.10 25.76
N HIS A 83 -31.37 -19.40 25.96
CA HIS A 83 -32.47 -19.96 26.75
C HIS A 83 -31.99 -20.52 28.10
N LYS A 84 -32.93 -20.85 28.99
CA LYS A 84 -32.59 -21.64 30.17
C LYS A 84 -32.27 -23.09 29.73
N PRO A 85 -31.33 -23.78 30.38
CA PRO A 85 -31.07 -25.18 30.07
C PRO A 85 -32.32 -26.04 30.35
N GLU A 86 -32.64 -26.92 29.42
CA GLU A 86 -33.70 -27.93 29.59
C GLU A 86 -33.37 -28.91 30.74
N PRO A 87 -34.36 -29.46 31.46
CA PRO A 87 -34.15 -30.56 32.41
C PRO A 87 -33.60 -31.83 31.74
N GLY A 88 -32.84 -32.64 32.50
CA GLY A 88 -32.28 -33.91 32.02
C GLY A 88 -30.90 -33.80 31.36
N ILE A 89 -30.47 -34.86 30.69
CA ILE A 89 -29.12 -35.01 30.11
C ILE A 89 -28.86 -33.92 29.05
N LEU A 90 -27.61 -33.50 28.86
CA LEU A 90 -27.21 -32.63 27.75
C LEU A 90 -27.41 -33.34 26.40
N LYS A 91 -28.29 -32.79 25.56
CA LYS A 91 -28.40 -33.14 24.13
C LYS A 91 -27.04 -32.97 23.45
N THR A 92 -26.70 -33.82 22.48
CA THR A 92 -25.49 -33.64 21.66
C THR A 92 -25.49 -32.27 20.98
N LEU A 93 -24.34 -31.58 20.94
CA LEU A 93 -24.22 -30.33 20.20
C LEU A 93 -24.49 -30.54 18.70
N PRO A 94 -25.31 -29.69 18.05
CA PRO A 94 -25.48 -29.71 16.60
C PRO A 94 -24.15 -29.46 15.87
N SER A 95 -23.93 -30.12 14.74
CA SER A 95 -22.68 -30.01 13.96
C SER A 95 -22.31 -28.57 13.60
N TYR A 96 -23.28 -27.72 13.25
CA TYR A 96 -23.03 -26.31 12.93
C TYR A 96 -22.42 -25.50 14.08
N MET A 97 -22.44 -25.98 15.33
CA MET A 97 -21.77 -25.32 16.45
C MET A 97 -20.25 -25.53 16.46
N SER A 98 -19.67 -26.38 15.60
CA SER A 98 -18.21 -26.55 15.52
C SER A 98 -17.50 -25.31 14.98
N ILE A 99 -18.17 -24.50 14.14
CA ILE A 99 -17.59 -23.30 13.52
C ILE A 99 -17.02 -22.31 14.54
N TYR A 100 -17.59 -22.27 15.75
CA TYR A 100 -17.13 -21.46 16.87
C TYR A 100 -15.84 -21.99 17.52
N PHE A 101 -15.27 -23.10 17.05
CA PHE A 101 -13.93 -23.59 17.44
C PHE A 101 -12.89 -23.34 16.34
N ASP A 102 -13.32 -23.11 15.09
CA ASP A 102 -12.46 -22.94 13.92
C ASP A 102 -12.17 -21.46 13.58
N GLU A 103 -12.98 -20.51 14.08
CA GLU A 103 -12.68 -19.08 13.98
C GLU A 103 -11.41 -18.70 14.78
N PRO A 104 -10.40 -18.04 14.18
CA PRO A 104 -9.23 -17.58 14.90
C PRO A 104 -9.57 -16.45 15.89
N ASN A 105 -8.94 -16.47 17.08
CA ASN A 105 -9.15 -15.48 18.15
C ASN A 105 -8.73 -14.05 17.73
N SER A 106 -9.63 -13.34 17.05
CA SER A 106 -9.38 -11.97 16.57
C SER A 106 -9.13 -11.00 17.73
N THR A 107 -7.91 -10.47 17.80
CA THR A 107 -7.41 -9.74 18.98
C THR A 107 -7.90 -8.30 19.00
N ARG A 108 -9.16 -8.12 19.42
CA ARG A 108 -9.68 -6.94 20.14
C ARG A 108 -9.18 -5.56 19.67
N VAL A 109 -9.46 -5.18 18.43
CA VAL A 109 -9.44 -3.76 18.05
C VAL A 109 -10.67 -3.08 18.68
N ARG A 110 -10.44 -2.05 19.50
CA ARG A 110 -11.49 -1.28 20.18
C ARG A 110 -11.91 -0.08 19.34
N SER A 111 -12.74 -0.30 18.32
CA SER A 111 -13.54 0.77 17.69
C SER A 111 -14.91 0.85 18.36
N SER A 112 -15.33 2.05 18.75
CA SER A 112 -16.60 2.29 19.43
C SER A 112 -17.47 3.26 18.63
N SER A 113 -18.27 2.73 17.71
CA SER A 113 -19.49 3.35 17.21
C SER A 113 -20.39 2.29 16.55
N PRO A 114 -21.71 2.28 16.76
CA PRO A 114 -22.62 1.35 16.12
C PRO A 114 -23.40 2.02 14.96
N GLU A 115 -22.91 1.95 13.72
CA GLU A 115 -23.72 2.18 12.50
C GLU A 115 -22.96 1.82 11.21
N CYS A 116 -23.69 1.73 10.10
CA CYS A 116 -23.26 1.33 8.75
C CYS A 116 -23.05 -0.19 8.51
N LEU A 117 -24.13 -0.87 8.09
CA LEU A 117 -24.04 -2.02 7.20
C LEU A 117 -23.81 -1.52 5.76
N PRO A 118 -23.09 -2.24 4.88
CA PRO A 118 -22.81 -1.78 3.53
C PRO A 118 -24.08 -1.60 2.67
N ASP A 119 -24.11 -0.55 1.83
CA ASP A 119 -25.31 -0.12 1.08
C ASP A 119 -25.99 -1.21 0.24
N TRP A 120 -25.25 -2.21 -0.25
CA TRP A 120 -25.81 -3.32 -1.03
C TRP A 120 -26.82 -4.18 -0.24
N VAL A 121 -26.78 -4.14 1.10
CA VAL A 121 -27.72 -4.85 1.97
C VAL A 121 -29.05 -4.09 2.16
N MET A 122 -29.09 -2.80 1.82
CA MET A 122 -30.25 -1.91 2.00
C MET A 122 -31.04 -1.64 0.70
N GLY A 123 -30.56 -2.13 -0.45
CA GLY A 123 -31.00 -1.64 -1.77
C GLY A 123 -32.30 -2.21 -2.36
N GLU A 124 -32.77 -3.39 -1.95
CA GLU A 124 -33.74 -4.18 -2.75
C GLU A 124 -35.15 -4.35 -2.15
N LEU A 125 -35.57 -3.50 -1.20
CA LEU A 125 -36.95 -3.50 -0.67
C LEU A 125 -37.54 -2.08 -0.61
N GLY A 126 -37.85 -1.49 -1.78
CA GLY A 126 -38.41 -0.13 -1.86
C GLY A 126 -39.16 0.20 -3.17
N ASN A 127 -40.47 -0.02 -3.17
CA ASN A 127 -41.50 0.42 -4.14
C ASN A 127 -41.47 -0.12 -5.60
N SER A 128 -42.65 -0.59 -6.01
CA SER A 128 -42.97 -1.22 -7.29
C SER A 128 -43.55 -0.24 -8.34
N GLU A 129 -43.67 -0.75 -9.58
CA GLU A 129 -44.61 -0.33 -10.63
C GLU A 129 -44.50 1.08 -11.26
N SER A 130 -44.13 1.14 -12.55
CA SER A 130 -45.17 1.20 -13.61
C SER A 130 -44.66 1.04 -15.06
N LYS A 131 -45.15 -0.02 -15.73
CA LYS A 131 -45.57 -0.13 -17.16
C LYS A 131 -44.61 0.06 -18.37
N HIS A 132 -44.86 -0.80 -19.36
CA HIS A 132 -44.41 -0.90 -20.78
C HIS A 132 -42.88 -0.98 -21.05
N GLU A 133 -42.30 -1.98 -21.75
CA GLU A 133 -42.70 -2.89 -22.87
C GLU A 133 -42.16 -2.42 -24.23
N GLU A 134 -41.24 -3.22 -24.80
CA GLU A 134 -40.79 -3.31 -26.22
C GLU A 134 -40.31 -2.02 -26.96
N SER A 135 -39.40 -2.03 -27.96
CA SER A 135 -39.04 -3.10 -28.90
C SER A 135 -37.68 -2.89 -29.63
N TRP A 136 -36.92 -3.97 -29.82
CA TRP A 136 -36.16 -4.38 -31.01
C TRP A 136 -35.24 -3.41 -31.83
N LYS A 137 -33.94 -3.73 -31.82
CA LYS A 137 -32.96 -3.85 -32.95
C LYS A 137 -32.58 -2.67 -33.90
N VAL A 138 -31.31 -2.25 -33.75
CA VAL A 138 -30.22 -2.26 -34.76
C VAL A 138 -30.29 -1.34 -36.02
N SER A 139 -29.29 -0.43 -36.08
CA SER A 139 -28.61 0.14 -37.28
C SER A 139 -29.40 1.02 -38.29
N SER A 140 -28.95 2.27 -38.49
CA SER A 140 -28.03 2.62 -39.61
C SER A 140 -27.61 4.10 -39.67
N LYS A 141 -26.30 4.32 -39.87
CA LYS A 141 -25.59 5.35 -40.66
C LYS A 141 -26.04 6.85 -40.72
N GLU A 142 -25.03 7.71 -40.51
CA GLU A 142 -24.70 9.05 -41.07
C GLU A 142 -25.66 9.65 -42.15
N GLU A 143 -25.91 10.97 -42.25
CA GLU A 143 -25.24 12.18 -41.69
C GLU A 143 -26.17 13.44 -41.77
N LEU A 144 -25.84 14.52 -41.01
CA LEU A 144 -25.94 15.97 -41.36
C LEU A 144 -26.50 16.94 -40.27
N SER A 145 -25.74 18.02 -40.04
CA SER A 145 -26.17 19.42 -39.76
C SER A 145 -26.84 19.83 -38.43
N SER A 146 -25.99 19.96 -37.38
CA SER A 146 -25.70 21.23 -36.67
C SER A 146 -26.82 22.18 -36.20
N SER A 147 -26.91 22.44 -34.88
CA SER A 147 -26.41 23.68 -34.23
C SER A 147 -27.08 24.01 -32.87
N ALA A 148 -26.39 24.86 -32.07
CA ALA A 148 -26.74 25.44 -30.75
C ALA A 148 -26.09 24.76 -29.51
N PRO A 149 -25.88 25.49 -28.39
CA PRO A 149 -26.21 26.89 -28.11
C PRO A 149 -25.00 27.80 -27.79
N LEU A 150 -25.22 29.12 -27.82
CA LEU A 150 -24.34 30.12 -27.18
C LEU A 150 -25.20 31.27 -26.66
N THR A 151 -25.03 31.69 -25.40
CA THR A 151 -25.76 32.82 -24.80
C THR A 151 -24.85 33.67 -23.91
N TYR A 152 -25.24 34.95 -23.74
CA TYR A 152 -24.51 36.05 -23.11
C TYR A 152 -23.21 36.53 -23.83
N GLY A 153 -23.13 37.79 -24.27
CA GLY A 153 -24.18 38.81 -24.31
C GLY A 153 -23.75 40.20 -24.83
N GLY A 154 -24.74 41.00 -25.23
CA GLY A 154 -24.58 42.38 -25.74
C GLY A 154 -24.51 42.46 -27.28
N ARG A 155 -25.20 43.38 -27.99
CA ARG A 155 -25.86 44.62 -27.55
C ARG A 155 -26.87 45.13 -28.60
N PHE A 156 -28.01 45.68 -28.16
CA PHE A 156 -29.01 46.50 -28.89
C PHE A 156 -29.70 45.97 -30.19
N LYS A 157 -31.04 46.08 -30.18
CA LYS A 157 -31.91 46.31 -31.36
C LYS A 157 -32.94 47.40 -31.04
N TYR A 158 -33.52 48.02 -32.07
CA TYR A 158 -34.50 49.11 -31.96
C TYR A 158 -35.96 48.62 -32.02
N HIS A 159 -36.84 49.31 -31.29
CA HIS A 159 -38.23 49.77 -31.60
C HIS A 159 -38.79 50.35 -30.25
N GLU A 160 -39.69 51.35 -30.16
CA GLU A 160 -40.56 52.00 -31.17
C GLU A 160 -40.74 53.54 -30.90
N LYS A 161 -41.82 54.14 -31.45
CA LYS A 161 -42.19 55.59 -31.54
C LYS A 161 -42.81 56.12 -30.21
N PRO A 162 -42.85 57.46 -29.89
CA PRO A 162 -43.61 58.48 -30.67
C PRO A 162 -43.19 59.98 -30.69
N ALA A 163 -43.47 60.62 -31.84
CA ALA A 163 -44.09 61.94 -32.10
C ALA A 163 -43.68 63.31 -31.44
N LEU A 164 -43.38 64.27 -32.34
CA LEU A 164 -43.78 65.71 -32.41
C LEU A 164 -43.00 66.88 -31.69
N ARG A 165 -42.66 67.90 -32.53
CA ARG A 165 -42.41 69.36 -32.26
C ARG A 165 -41.16 69.75 -31.43
N SER A 166 -40.46 70.89 -31.62
CA SER A 166 -40.66 72.13 -32.43
C SER A 166 -39.31 72.76 -32.91
N HIS A 167 -39.34 73.86 -33.69
CA HIS A 167 -38.18 74.50 -34.38
C HIS A 167 -37.53 75.74 -33.72
N SER A 168 -36.28 76.03 -34.09
CA SER A 168 -35.55 77.34 -34.17
C SER A 168 -34.14 77.10 -34.77
N MET A 169 -33.32 78.03 -35.33
CA MET A 169 -33.42 79.46 -35.70
C MET A 169 -32.35 79.80 -36.80
N SER A 170 -32.42 80.97 -37.44
CA SER A 170 -31.48 81.50 -38.48
C SER A 170 -31.49 83.07 -38.42
N PRO A 171 -31.01 83.90 -39.41
CA PRO A 171 -30.09 83.75 -40.56
C PRO A 171 -28.91 84.79 -40.47
N PRO A 172 -28.37 85.45 -41.54
CA PRO A 172 -29.09 86.46 -42.36
C PRO A 172 -28.75 86.56 -43.89
N HIS A 173 -29.78 86.91 -44.69
CA HIS A 173 -29.83 87.82 -45.88
C HIS A 173 -28.79 87.78 -47.04
N ARG A 174 -29.07 88.27 -48.26
CA ARG A 174 -30.21 88.33 -49.24
C ARG A 174 -29.64 89.03 -50.52
N THR A 175 -30.28 89.34 -51.65
CA THR A 175 -31.60 89.90 -52.01
C THR A 175 -31.87 89.61 -53.52
N ASP A 176 -33.00 89.86 -54.17
CA ASP A 176 -34.47 89.84 -53.94
C ASP A 176 -35.09 90.20 -55.34
N GLU A 177 -36.40 90.37 -55.62
CA GLU A 177 -37.68 90.42 -54.88
C GLU A 177 -38.76 89.66 -55.69
N ASP A 178 -39.96 89.43 -55.13
CA ASP A 178 -41.16 90.07 -55.68
C ASP A 178 -42.32 90.15 -54.65
N ASN A 179 -42.74 91.39 -54.40
CA ASN A 179 -44.01 91.98 -53.92
C ASN A 179 -45.12 91.27 -53.09
N LEU A 180 -45.84 92.17 -52.39
CA LEU A 180 -47.21 92.13 -51.83
C LEU A 180 -47.49 91.39 -50.51
N ALA A 181 -47.97 92.18 -49.54
CA ALA A 181 -48.59 91.74 -48.30
C ALA A 181 -49.90 92.53 -48.06
N THR A 182 -50.97 91.84 -47.63
CA THR A 182 -52.23 92.45 -47.14
C THR A 182 -52.95 91.43 -46.26
N PRO A 183 -53.17 91.73 -44.97
CA PRO A 183 -54.55 91.91 -44.46
C PRO A 183 -54.61 92.97 -43.31
N LEU A 184 -55.73 93.41 -42.72
CA LEU A 184 -57.17 93.12 -42.85
C LEU A 184 -57.97 94.37 -42.35
N SER A 185 -59.24 94.55 -42.75
CA SER A 185 -60.32 95.25 -42.00
C SER A 185 -60.18 96.77 -41.67
N ASP A 186 -61.25 97.57 -41.50
CA ASP A 186 -62.68 97.31 -41.71
C ASP A 186 -63.56 98.56 -42.02
N HIS A 187 -64.75 98.29 -42.58
CA HIS A 187 -66.05 99.02 -42.47
C HIS A 187 -66.24 100.53 -42.84
N HIS A 188 -67.11 100.73 -43.86
CA HIS A 188 -68.30 101.64 -43.92
C HIS A 188 -68.28 103.10 -44.48
N HIS A 189 -69.03 103.26 -45.60
CA HIS A 189 -70.11 104.26 -45.89
C HIS A 189 -69.90 105.66 -46.58
N LYS A 190 -70.50 105.77 -47.80
CA LYS A 190 -71.49 106.79 -48.32
C LYS A 190 -71.09 108.13 -49.04
N LYS A 191 -71.65 108.26 -50.27
CA LYS A 191 -72.34 109.44 -50.95
C LYS A 191 -71.62 110.50 -51.86
N ASN A 192 -71.77 110.31 -53.19
CA ASN A 192 -72.37 111.14 -54.30
C ASN A 192 -72.28 112.70 -54.43
N VAL A 193 -72.47 113.20 -55.69
CA VAL A 193 -72.83 114.59 -56.18
C VAL A 193 -71.63 115.55 -56.44
N SER A 194 -71.50 116.44 -57.46
CA SER A 194 -71.98 116.73 -58.87
C SER A 194 -71.12 117.92 -59.44
N LEU A 195 -71.28 118.68 -60.57
CA LEU A 195 -72.18 118.79 -61.76
C LEU A 195 -71.49 119.69 -62.86
N ASP A 196 -71.52 119.25 -64.12
CA ASP A 196 -71.98 119.89 -65.39
C ASP A 196 -72.50 121.38 -65.35
N ASP A 197 -72.52 122.27 -66.38
CA ASP A 197 -72.25 122.28 -67.86
C ASP A 197 -72.15 123.76 -68.43
N SER A 198 -71.76 123.99 -69.72
CA SER A 198 -72.37 124.94 -70.73
C SER A 198 -71.45 125.75 -71.71
N ASP A 199 -72.01 126.08 -72.89
CA ASP A 199 -71.38 126.69 -74.10
C ASP A 199 -71.98 128.07 -74.51
N LEU A 200 -71.11 129.02 -74.90
CA LEU A 200 -71.30 130.33 -75.56
C LEU A 200 -70.02 131.19 -75.32
N GLU A 201 -69.56 132.13 -76.15
CA GLU A 201 -70.11 132.72 -77.38
C GLU A 201 -68.99 133.17 -78.33
N ALA A 202 -69.11 132.87 -79.64
CA ALA A 202 -68.16 133.33 -80.65
C ALA A 202 -68.67 134.60 -81.37
N ARG A 203 -68.15 135.81 -81.07
CA ARG A 203 -68.17 136.99 -81.98
C ARG A 203 -67.44 138.28 -81.53
N LEU A 204 -66.14 138.25 -81.19
CA LEU A 204 -65.35 139.50 -81.05
C LEU A 204 -63.89 139.46 -81.55
N ASN A 205 -63.68 138.85 -82.72
CA ASN A 205 -62.42 138.98 -83.46
C ASN A 205 -62.17 140.43 -83.93
N SER A 206 -60.90 140.88 -83.94
CA SER A 206 -60.24 141.40 -85.16
C SER A 206 -58.86 142.07 -84.91
N TRP A 207 -58.65 142.75 -83.77
CA TRP A 207 -57.61 143.81 -83.71
C TRP A 207 -56.26 143.48 -83.02
N ASN A 208 -56.05 142.28 -82.48
CA ASN A 208 -54.87 141.97 -81.64
C ASN A 208 -53.75 141.15 -82.33
N LEU A 209 -53.81 140.97 -83.66
CA LEU A 209 -52.99 140.00 -84.39
C LEU A 209 -51.53 140.44 -84.65
N GLY A 210 -51.23 141.75 -84.56
CA GLY A 210 -49.96 142.32 -85.04
C GLY A 210 -48.75 142.22 -84.10
N LEU A 211 -48.97 142.05 -82.78
CA LEU A 211 -47.89 142.01 -81.78
C LEU A 211 -47.41 140.58 -81.48
N ASP A 212 -48.37 139.66 -81.33
CA ASP A 212 -48.19 138.23 -81.06
C ASP A 212 -47.19 137.55 -82.02
N MET A 213 -47.25 137.90 -83.31
CA MET A 213 -46.46 137.26 -84.36
C MET A 213 -44.95 137.51 -84.27
N LYS A 214 -44.49 138.56 -83.57
CA LYS A 214 -43.05 138.80 -83.34
C LYS A 214 -42.52 138.09 -82.10
N MET A 215 -43.33 137.98 -81.06
CA MET A 215 -42.97 137.29 -79.81
C MET A 215 -42.69 135.81 -80.08
N LYS A 216 -43.61 135.15 -80.80
CA LYS A 216 -43.51 133.73 -81.19
C LYS A 216 -42.27 133.37 -82.01
N ILE A 217 -41.68 134.30 -82.76
CA ILE A 217 -40.45 134.05 -83.54
C ILE A 217 -39.21 134.06 -82.62
N ALA A 218 -39.17 134.91 -81.59
CA ALA A 218 -38.09 134.92 -80.61
C ALA A 218 -38.18 133.71 -79.68
N GLU A 219 -39.39 133.40 -79.20
CA GLU A 219 -39.69 132.21 -78.40
C GLU A 219 -39.36 130.93 -79.18
N GLY A 220 -39.73 130.84 -80.46
CA GLY A 220 -39.41 129.71 -81.32
C GLY A 220 -37.92 129.38 -81.39
N LYS A 221 -37.04 130.41 -81.48
CA LYS A 221 -35.58 130.22 -81.45
C LYS A 221 -35.07 129.78 -80.08
N PHE A 222 -35.61 130.36 -79.00
CA PHE A 222 -35.27 129.95 -77.64
C PHE A 222 -35.70 128.50 -77.34
N HIS A 223 -36.86 128.08 -77.86
CA HIS A 223 -37.31 126.69 -77.80
C HIS A 223 -36.47 125.75 -78.67
N GLU A 224 -36.03 126.17 -79.86
CA GLU A 224 -35.13 125.39 -80.71
C GLU A 224 -33.75 125.18 -80.06
N GLU A 225 -33.17 126.23 -79.46
CA GLU A 225 -31.89 126.14 -78.75
C GLU A 225 -32.02 125.31 -77.47
N LYS A 226 -33.10 125.50 -76.69
CA LYS A 226 -33.43 124.65 -75.54
C LYS A 226 -33.58 123.18 -75.94
N LEU A 227 -34.23 122.89 -77.07
CA LEU A 227 -34.40 121.53 -77.59
C LEU A 227 -33.05 120.91 -78.01
N LYS A 228 -32.16 121.68 -78.65
CA LYS A 228 -30.79 121.21 -78.99
C LYS A 228 -29.94 120.98 -77.73
N LEU A 229 -30.07 121.83 -76.71
CA LEU A 229 -29.39 121.65 -75.43
C LEU A 229 -29.91 120.41 -74.70
N GLN A 230 -31.23 120.18 -74.72
CA GLN A 230 -31.88 118.98 -74.18
C GLN A 230 -31.41 117.72 -74.93
N GLN A 231 -31.48 117.69 -76.26
CA GLN A 231 -30.98 116.57 -77.07
C GLN A 231 -29.51 116.26 -76.81
N LYS A 232 -28.66 117.28 -76.63
CA LYS A 232 -27.25 117.08 -76.28
C LYS A 232 -27.10 116.51 -74.86
N HIS A 233 -27.81 117.08 -73.88
CA HIS A 233 -27.84 116.59 -72.51
C HIS A 233 -28.25 115.11 -72.46
N ASP A 234 -29.36 114.75 -73.12
CA ASP A 234 -29.90 113.40 -73.13
C ASP A 234 -28.96 112.43 -73.86
N THR A 235 -28.28 112.89 -74.91
CA THR A 235 -27.23 112.12 -75.61
C THR A 235 -26.00 111.89 -74.72
N ASP A 236 -25.58 112.88 -73.92
CA ASP A 236 -24.43 112.75 -73.03
C ASP A 236 -24.78 111.95 -71.75
N VAL A 237 -26.02 112.04 -71.26
CA VAL A 237 -26.60 111.13 -70.25
C VAL A 237 -26.65 109.69 -70.76
N GLN A 238 -27.11 109.46 -72.00
CA GLN A 238 -27.12 108.12 -72.59
C GLN A 238 -25.70 107.53 -72.65
N LYS A 239 -24.69 108.29 -73.08
CA LYS A 239 -23.27 107.86 -73.05
C LYS A 239 -22.70 107.59 -71.66
N ILE A 240 -23.33 108.11 -70.59
CA ILE A 240 -22.99 107.81 -69.21
C ILE A 240 -23.71 106.53 -68.76
N LEU A 241 -24.99 106.37 -69.11
CA LEU A 241 -25.76 105.14 -68.87
C LEU A 241 -25.13 103.95 -69.60
N ASP A 242 -24.78 104.09 -70.88
CA ASP A 242 -24.12 103.06 -71.68
C ASP A 242 -22.79 102.63 -71.03
N ARG A 243 -21.91 103.59 -70.68
CA ARG A 243 -20.67 103.27 -69.97
C ARG A 243 -20.90 102.63 -68.60
N LYS A 244 -21.93 103.05 -67.85
CA LYS A 244 -22.24 102.43 -66.55
C LYS A 244 -22.85 101.04 -66.71
N ASN A 245 -23.59 100.79 -67.77
CA ASN A 245 -24.03 99.45 -68.15
C ASN A 245 -22.83 98.57 -68.57
N ASP A 246 -21.88 99.10 -69.35
CA ASP A 246 -20.63 98.40 -69.71
C ASP A 246 -19.78 98.09 -68.46
N GLU A 247 -19.61 99.04 -67.54
CA GLU A 247 -18.93 98.83 -66.24
C GLU A 247 -19.64 97.77 -65.39
N ILE A 248 -20.98 97.82 -65.32
CA ILE A 248 -21.80 96.85 -64.59
C ILE A 248 -21.70 95.46 -65.23
N GLU A 249 -21.69 95.35 -66.55
CA GLU A 249 -21.61 94.05 -67.24
C GLU A 249 -20.18 93.48 -67.20
N ALA A 250 -19.15 94.32 -67.23
CA ALA A 250 -17.78 93.93 -66.94
C ALA A 250 -17.64 93.42 -65.49
N LEU A 251 -18.26 94.09 -64.51
CA LEU A 251 -18.27 93.62 -63.12
C LEU A 251 -19.05 92.31 -62.95
N LYS A 252 -20.24 92.17 -63.55
CA LYS A 252 -21.00 90.90 -63.57
C LYS A 252 -20.16 89.77 -64.19
N SER A 253 -19.47 90.03 -65.29
CA SER A 253 -18.58 89.08 -65.95
C SER A 253 -17.42 88.67 -65.04
N LEU A 254 -16.76 89.63 -64.37
CA LEU A 254 -15.71 89.35 -63.39
C LEU A 254 -16.22 88.53 -62.19
N TYR A 255 -17.37 88.88 -61.61
CA TYR A 255 -17.98 88.12 -60.52
C TYR A 255 -18.39 86.71 -60.97
N LYS A 256 -18.99 86.56 -62.16
CA LYS A 256 -19.38 85.26 -62.73
C LYS A 256 -18.16 84.39 -63.02
N ASN A 257 -17.06 84.96 -63.51
CA ASN A 257 -15.80 84.24 -63.69
C ASN A 257 -15.20 83.81 -62.34
N LYS A 258 -15.23 84.67 -61.32
CA LYS A 258 -14.77 84.32 -59.96
C LYS A 258 -15.66 83.26 -59.28
N GLN A 259 -16.97 83.28 -59.54
CA GLN A 259 -17.88 82.21 -59.14
C GLN A 259 -17.53 80.89 -59.85
N ASN A 260 -17.35 80.91 -61.17
CA ASN A 260 -16.94 79.73 -61.95
C ASN A 260 -15.60 79.15 -61.46
N GLU A 261 -14.60 79.99 -61.17
CA GLU A 261 -13.32 79.58 -60.58
C GLU A 261 -13.51 78.89 -59.21
N ALA A 262 -14.38 79.44 -58.34
CA ALA A 262 -14.68 78.87 -57.03
C ALA A 262 -15.46 77.55 -57.14
N GLU A 263 -16.46 77.47 -58.01
CA GLU A 263 -17.20 76.23 -58.30
C GLU A 263 -16.29 75.16 -58.89
N GLU A 264 -15.35 75.52 -59.77
CA GLU A 264 -14.33 74.58 -60.24
C GLU A 264 -13.39 74.12 -59.12
N ALA A 265 -12.99 75.01 -58.22
CA ALA A 265 -12.15 74.66 -57.07
C ALA A 265 -12.89 73.68 -56.13
N ILE A 266 -14.16 73.95 -55.84
CA ILE A 266 -15.05 73.04 -55.09
C ILE A 266 -15.15 71.68 -55.82
N ARG A 267 -15.48 71.67 -57.12
CA ARG A 267 -15.58 70.45 -57.94
C ARG A 267 -14.27 69.65 -58.02
N LYS A 268 -13.11 70.31 -57.91
CA LYS A 268 -11.78 69.69 -57.80
C LYS A 268 -11.54 69.09 -56.40
N LEU A 269 -12.00 69.76 -55.34
CA LEU A 269 -11.94 69.26 -53.95
C LEU A 269 -12.91 68.09 -53.71
N GLU A 270 -14.15 68.17 -54.20
CA GLU A 270 -15.13 67.07 -54.15
C GLU A 270 -14.57 65.80 -54.79
N LYS A 271 -13.97 65.91 -55.97
CA LYS A 271 -13.29 64.77 -56.63
C LYS A 271 -12.17 64.19 -55.76
N LYS A 272 -11.34 65.03 -55.12
CA LYS A 272 -10.30 64.56 -54.17
C LYS A 272 -10.92 63.85 -52.97
N VAL A 273 -11.97 64.40 -52.36
CA VAL A 273 -12.68 63.78 -51.22
C VAL A 273 -13.28 62.43 -51.64
N GLN A 274 -13.94 62.34 -52.79
CA GLN A 274 -14.47 61.06 -53.29
C GLN A 274 -13.36 60.04 -53.55
N THR A 275 -12.20 60.45 -54.07
CA THR A 275 -11.04 59.54 -54.26
C THR A 275 -10.51 59.04 -52.92
N LEU A 276 -10.27 59.93 -51.95
CA LEU A 276 -9.84 59.57 -50.60
C LEU A 276 -10.84 58.66 -49.88
N VAL A 277 -12.15 58.83 -50.11
CA VAL A 277 -13.20 57.94 -49.57
C VAL A 277 -13.13 56.54 -50.20
N ARG A 278 -12.90 56.44 -51.52
CA ARG A 278 -12.70 55.14 -52.21
C ARG A 278 -11.42 54.45 -51.72
N GLU A 279 -10.31 55.19 -51.61
CA GLU A 279 -9.04 54.69 -51.09
C GLU A 279 -9.17 54.21 -49.64
N SER A 280 -9.82 54.99 -48.78
CA SER A 280 -10.12 54.59 -47.39
C SER A 280 -11.01 53.36 -47.30
N GLN A 281 -12.01 53.21 -48.19
CA GLN A 281 -12.85 52.02 -48.26
C GLN A 281 -12.06 50.79 -48.72
N VAL A 282 -11.19 50.90 -49.73
CA VAL A 282 -10.32 49.80 -50.18
C VAL A 282 -9.33 49.39 -49.07
N VAL A 283 -8.77 50.35 -48.34
CA VAL A 283 -7.92 50.07 -47.16
C VAL A 283 -8.70 49.36 -46.06
N ARG A 284 -9.96 49.76 -45.81
CA ARG A 284 -10.84 49.09 -44.84
C ARG A 284 -11.16 47.66 -45.26
N GLU A 285 -11.51 47.43 -46.51
CA GLU A 285 -11.79 46.09 -47.05
C GLU A 285 -10.55 45.19 -47.05
N ALA A 286 -9.37 45.73 -47.35
CA ALA A 286 -8.10 45.01 -47.23
C ALA A 286 -7.79 44.64 -45.77
N LYS A 287 -8.12 45.51 -44.81
CA LYS A 287 -7.95 45.22 -43.38
C LYS A 287 -8.98 44.22 -42.85
N GLU A 288 -10.24 44.29 -43.30
CA GLU A 288 -11.24 43.29 -42.93
C GLU A 288 -10.88 41.91 -43.50
N LYS A 289 -10.37 41.82 -44.73
CA LYS A 289 -9.83 40.58 -45.30
C LYS A 289 -8.69 40.01 -44.45
N GLN A 290 -7.74 40.85 -44.01
CA GLN A 290 -6.66 40.43 -43.10
C GLN A 290 -7.19 39.97 -41.73
N ILE A 291 -8.25 40.60 -41.20
CA ILE A 291 -8.89 40.18 -39.95
C ILE A 291 -9.60 38.83 -40.12
N VAL A 292 -10.29 38.59 -41.23
CA VAL A 292 -10.96 37.31 -41.54
C VAL A 292 -9.92 36.20 -41.77
N GLU A 293 -8.82 36.48 -42.44
CA GLU A 293 -7.74 35.51 -42.66
C GLU A 293 -7.02 35.15 -41.34
N LEU A 294 -6.73 36.13 -40.49
CA LEU A 294 -6.20 35.87 -39.14
C LEU A 294 -7.17 35.08 -38.26
N LYS A 295 -8.47 35.40 -38.27
CA LYS A 295 -9.50 34.61 -37.58
C LYS A 295 -9.49 33.16 -38.06
N LYS A 296 -9.52 32.93 -39.37
CA LYS A 296 -9.46 31.59 -39.97
C LYS A 296 -8.21 30.81 -39.54
N MET A 297 -7.04 31.46 -39.48
CA MET A 297 -5.81 30.80 -39.00
C MET A 297 -5.90 30.45 -37.50
N CYS A 298 -6.51 31.31 -36.67
CA CYS A 298 -6.75 31.02 -35.25
C CYS A 298 -7.80 29.91 -35.05
N GLU A 299 -8.88 29.91 -35.84
CA GLU A 299 -9.91 28.87 -35.86
C GLU A 299 -9.27 27.52 -36.25
N GLN A 300 -8.54 27.46 -37.37
CA GLN A 300 -7.82 26.24 -37.79
C GLN A 300 -6.78 25.76 -36.76
N SER A 301 -6.14 26.67 -36.01
CA SER A 301 -5.21 26.31 -34.92
C SER A 301 -5.92 25.85 -33.64
N ASN A 302 -7.14 26.29 -33.39
CA ASN A 302 -7.97 25.79 -32.30
C ASN A 302 -8.58 24.43 -32.67
N ASP A 303 -9.03 24.27 -33.91
CA ASP A 303 -9.56 23.00 -34.43
C ASP A 303 -8.49 21.91 -34.40
N SER A 304 -7.25 22.19 -34.81
CA SER A 304 -6.15 21.22 -34.73
C SER A 304 -5.78 20.86 -33.29
N LEU A 305 -5.76 21.84 -32.38
CA LEU A 305 -5.56 21.61 -30.94
C LEU A 305 -6.71 20.79 -30.33
N ASN A 306 -7.96 21.06 -30.72
CA ASN A 306 -9.14 20.32 -30.26
C ASN A 306 -9.10 18.87 -30.75
N ASN A 307 -8.82 18.64 -32.04
CA ASN A 307 -8.61 17.31 -32.61
C ASN A 307 -7.49 16.53 -31.90
N GLU A 308 -6.41 17.21 -31.47
CA GLU A 308 -5.38 16.58 -30.63
C GLU A 308 -5.90 16.20 -29.24
N TRP A 309 -6.68 17.05 -28.57
CA TRP A 309 -7.26 16.74 -27.26
C TRP A 309 -8.31 15.64 -27.32
N GLU A 310 -9.18 15.64 -28.33
CA GLU A 310 -10.14 14.56 -28.59
C GLU A 310 -9.42 13.24 -28.87
N LYS A 311 -8.36 13.25 -29.69
CA LYS A 311 -7.54 12.05 -29.92
C LYS A 311 -6.84 11.56 -28.66
N ARG A 312 -6.33 12.46 -27.80
CA ARG A 312 -5.75 12.10 -26.49
C ARG A 312 -6.82 11.51 -25.56
N LEU A 313 -8.03 12.06 -25.55
CA LEU A 313 -9.16 11.57 -24.77
C LEU A 313 -9.61 10.17 -25.24
N HIS A 314 -9.81 9.97 -26.54
CA HIS A 314 -10.15 8.67 -27.11
C HIS A 314 -9.08 7.61 -26.85
N ASN A 315 -7.79 7.96 -26.97
CA ASN A 315 -6.69 7.05 -26.61
C ASN A 315 -6.71 6.68 -25.11
N ALA A 316 -6.95 7.65 -24.22
CA ALA A 316 -7.03 7.42 -22.78
C ALA A 316 -8.25 6.55 -22.41
N VAL A 317 -9.41 6.79 -23.04
CA VAL A 317 -10.61 5.95 -22.87
C VAL A 317 -10.34 4.52 -23.36
N ALA A 318 -9.74 4.35 -24.54
CA ALA A 318 -9.44 3.03 -25.08
C ALA A 318 -8.47 2.22 -24.20
N GLU A 319 -7.42 2.86 -23.65
CA GLU A 319 -6.51 2.20 -22.70
C GLU A 319 -7.19 1.90 -21.36
N MET A 320 -8.06 2.79 -20.83
CA MET A 320 -8.87 2.48 -19.64
C MET A 320 -9.88 1.35 -19.86
N GLU A 321 -10.49 1.26 -21.04
CA GLU A 321 -11.42 0.16 -21.38
C GLU A 321 -10.69 -1.17 -21.54
N LYS A 322 -9.48 -1.14 -22.12
CA LYS A 322 -8.55 -2.27 -22.23
C LYS A 322 -8.02 -2.71 -20.85
N GLU A 323 -7.67 -1.78 -19.97
CA GLU A 323 -7.30 -2.08 -18.58
C GLU A 323 -8.47 -2.69 -17.80
N LYS A 324 -9.67 -2.10 -17.91
CA LYS A 324 -10.92 -2.63 -17.34
C LYS A 324 -11.27 -4.01 -17.89
N PHE A 325 -10.98 -4.29 -19.17
CA PHE A 325 -11.09 -5.63 -19.74
C PHE A 325 -10.06 -6.58 -19.15
N ASN A 326 -8.78 -6.18 -19.06
CA ASN A 326 -7.71 -7.00 -18.49
C ASN A 326 -7.96 -7.33 -17.01
N ILE A 327 -8.48 -6.39 -16.21
CA ILE A 327 -8.86 -6.61 -14.80
C ILE A 327 -10.03 -7.61 -14.72
N ARG A 328 -11.07 -7.46 -15.54
CA ARG A 328 -12.20 -8.42 -15.60
C ARG A 328 -11.75 -9.80 -16.05
N LYS A 329 -10.87 -9.86 -17.05
CA LYS A 329 -10.27 -11.10 -17.54
C LYS A 329 -9.48 -11.77 -16.40
N LYS A 330 -8.57 -11.04 -15.75
CA LYS A 330 -7.80 -11.56 -14.63
C LYS A 330 -8.70 -12.05 -13.49
N HIS A 331 -9.71 -11.29 -13.06
CA HIS A 331 -10.66 -11.75 -12.04
C HIS A 331 -11.42 -13.03 -12.44
N THR A 332 -11.58 -13.29 -13.74
CA THR A 332 -12.17 -14.54 -14.24
C THR A 332 -11.15 -15.69 -14.19
N GLU A 333 -9.90 -15.43 -14.54
CA GLU A 333 -8.78 -16.38 -14.44
C GLU A 333 -8.48 -16.73 -12.96
N ASP A 334 -8.43 -15.75 -12.06
CA ASP A 334 -8.27 -15.91 -10.60
C ASP A 334 -9.42 -16.77 -10.01
N MET A 335 -10.66 -16.61 -10.51
CA MET A 335 -11.80 -17.45 -10.10
C MET A 335 -11.73 -18.87 -10.68
N GLN A 336 -11.21 -19.04 -11.90
CA GLN A 336 -11.01 -20.35 -12.50
C GLN A 336 -9.93 -21.14 -11.75
N GLU A 337 -8.79 -20.52 -11.43
CA GLU A 337 -7.73 -21.12 -10.61
C GLU A 337 -8.25 -21.56 -9.23
N LEU A 338 -9.05 -20.72 -8.55
CA LEU A 338 -9.66 -21.06 -7.25
C LEU A 338 -10.63 -22.25 -7.35
N LEU A 339 -11.40 -22.36 -8.44
CA LEU A 339 -12.29 -23.48 -8.69
C LEU A 339 -11.50 -24.75 -9.05
N GLU A 340 -10.42 -24.64 -9.81
CA GLU A 340 -9.55 -25.75 -10.18
C GLU A 340 -8.77 -26.31 -8.97
N ASP A 341 -8.18 -25.46 -8.12
CA ASP A 341 -7.60 -25.88 -6.82
C ASP A 341 -8.65 -26.54 -5.91
N THR A 342 -9.84 -25.96 -5.81
CA THR A 342 -10.91 -26.51 -4.97
C THR A 342 -11.38 -27.87 -5.51
N ASN A 343 -11.53 -28.03 -6.82
CA ASN A 343 -11.88 -29.31 -7.45
C ASN A 343 -10.74 -30.34 -7.33
N ALA A 344 -9.47 -29.93 -7.44
CA ALA A 344 -8.32 -30.82 -7.25
C ALA A 344 -8.21 -31.30 -5.79
N ARG A 345 -8.45 -30.41 -4.82
CA ARG A 345 -8.50 -30.76 -3.39
C ARG A 345 -9.70 -31.66 -3.06
N LEU A 346 -10.86 -31.42 -3.68
CA LEU A 346 -12.02 -32.32 -3.57
C LEU A 346 -11.72 -33.69 -4.15
N GLY A 347 -11.24 -33.78 -5.39
CA GLY A 347 -10.91 -35.04 -6.05
C GLY A 347 -9.83 -35.85 -5.32
N LYS A 348 -8.82 -35.18 -4.76
CA LYS A 348 -7.84 -35.85 -3.89
C LYS A 348 -8.48 -36.39 -2.61
N MET A 349 -9.33 -35.61 -1.95
CA MET A 349 -10.05 -36.06 -0.75
C MET A 349 -11.01 -37.22 -1.06
N GLU A 350 -11.63 -37.25 -2.25
CA GLU A 350 -12.41 -38.38 -2.74
C GLU A 350 -11.53 -39.62 -3.00
N GLU A 351 -10.33 -39.46 -3.56
CA GLU A 351 -9.35 -40.55 -3.72
C GLU A 351 -8.86 -41.09 -2.36
N ASP A 352 -8.51 -40.21 -1.41
CA ASP A 352 -8.12 -40.56 -0.04
C ASP A 352 -9.25 -41.35 0.66
N TYR A 353 -10.51 -40.93 0.52
CA TYR A 353 -11.68 -41.67 1.04
C TYR A 353 -11.91 -43.01 0.32
N LEU A 354 -11.73 -43.07 -1.00
CA LEU A 354 -11.85 -44.32 -1.76
C LEU A 354 -10.75 -45.33 -1.37
N GLU A 355 -9.52 -44.88 -1.11
CA GLU A 355 -8.47 -45.74 -0.57
C GLU A 355 -8.76 -46.16 0.88
N GLN A 356 -9.30 -45.29 1.73
CA GLN A 356 -9.77 -45.67 3.06
C GLN A 356 -10.87 -46.75 3.01
N ILE A 357 -11.85 -46.61 2.11
CA ILE A 357 -12.93 -47.59 1.88
C ILE A 357 -12.35 -48.91 1.34
N LYS A 358 -11.40 -48.86 0.41
CA LYS A 358 -10.68 -50.03 -0.13
C LYS A 358 -9.88 -50.75 0.96
N SER A 359 -9.19 -50.02 1.83
CA SER A 359 -8.43 -50.56 2.96
C SER A 359 -9.35 -51.21 4.01
N THR A 360 -10.42 -50.52 4.42
CA THR A 360 -11.41 -51.09 5.35
C THR A 360 -12.07 -52.35 4.77
N ASN A 361 -12.47 -52.34 3.49
CA ASN A 361 -12.98 -53.54 2.81
C ASN A 361 -11.97 -54.70 2.75
N GLN A 362 -10.66 -54.43 2.63
CA GLN A 362 -9.64 -55.47 2.75
C GLN A 362 -9.53 -56.01 4.19
N THR A 363 -9.66 -55.17 5.22
CA THR A 363 -9.69 -55.65 6.62
C THR A 363 -10.94 -56.46 6.92
N VAL A 364 -12.11 -56.05 6.41
CA VAL A 364 -13.36 -56.81 6.52
C VAL A 364 -13.21 -58.18 5.88
N LYS A 365 -12.71 -58.28 4.64
CA LYS A 365 -12.46 -59.59 3.99
C LYS A 365 -11.49 -60.50 4.74
N LYS A 366 -10.46 -59.93 5.38
CA LYS A 366 -9.53 -60.69 6.25
C LYS A 366 -10.23 -61.19 7.52
N LEU A 367 -11.11 -60.39 8.12
CA LEU A 367 -11.92 -60.79 9.28
C LEU A 367 -12.99 -61.83 8.92
N GLU A 368 -13.68 -61.67 7.79
CA GLU A 368 -14.64 -62.65 7.24
C GLU A 368 -13.97 -64.01 7.03
N ALA A 369 -12.82 -64.04 6.34
CA ALA A 369 -12.04 -65.28 6.16
C ALA A 369 -11.57 -65.89 7.49
N ARG A 370 -11.17 -65.07 8.46
CA ARG A 370 -10.78 -65.54 9.79
C ARG A 370 -11.97 -66.08 10.60
N VAL A 371 -13.16 -65.50 10.46
CA VAL A 371 -14.40 -66.01 11.06
C VAL A 371 -14.83 -67.33 10.42
N GLN A 372 -14.74 -67.45 9.09
CA GLN A 372 -14.98 -68.72 8.38
C GLN A 372 -14.02 -69.82 8.85
N GLN A 373 -12.72 -69.51 8.94
CA GLN A 373 -11.72 -70.44 9.48
C GLN A 373 -12.06 -70.87 10.92
N LEU A 374 -12.35 -69.93 11.82
CA LEU A 374 -12.67 -70.22 13.22
C LEU A 374 -13.98 -71.02 13.37
N THR A 375 -14.94 -70.85 12.45
CA THR A 375 -16.17 -71.64 12.39
C THR A 375 -15.85 -73.10 12.06
N VAL A 376 -15.04 -73.34 11.01
CA VAL A 376 -14.61 -74.70 10.61
C VAL A 376 -13.73 -75.35 11.70
N GLU A 377 -12.86 -74.60 12.37
CA GLU A 377 -12.07 -75.09 13.51
C GLU A 377 -12.98 -75.47 14.70
N ALA A 378 -14.02 -74.69 14.99
CA ALA A 378 -15.00 -74.98 16.03
C ALA A 378 -15.91 -76.18 15.69
N GLU A 379 -16.33 -76.32 14.43
CA GLU A 379 -17.09 -77.47 13.94
C GLU A 379 -16.28 -78.76 14.01
N ASN A 380 -15.02 -78.74 13.60
CA ASN A 380 -14.10 -79.88 13.75
C ASN A 380 -13.88 -80.24 15.22
N SER A 381 -13.70 -79.25 16.10
CA SER A 381 -13.60 -79.45 17.55
C SER A 381 -14.87 -80.05 18.16
N ASN A 382 -16.06 -79.64 17.68
CA ASN A 382 -17.34 -80.24 18.07
C ASN A 382 -17.46 -81.69 17.60
N LEU A 383 -17.13 -81.97 16.34
CA LEU A 383 -17.15 -83.32 15.78
C LEU A 383 -16.19 -84.26 16.53
N GLN A 384 -15.00 -83.79 16.89
CA GLN A 384 -14.04 -84.58 17.65
C GLN A 384 -14.49 -84.80 19.11
N ARG A 385 -15.12 -83.80 19.75
CA ARG A 385 -15.78 -83.99 21.06
C ARG A 385 -16.94 -84.99 20.99
N GLN A 386 -17.71 -85.00 19.90
CA GLN A 386 -18.77 -85.97 19.68
C GLN A 386 -18.22 -87.40 19.51
N LYS A 387 -17.15 -87.58 18.73
CA LYS A 387 -16.46 -88.88 18.58
C LYS A 387 -15.94 -89.40 19.92
N LEU A 388 -15.22 -88.57 20.68
CA LEU A 388 -14.72 -88.93 22.01
C LEU A 388 -15.86 -89.27 23.00
N SER A 389 -17.01 -88.59 22.88
CA SER A 389 -18.19 -88.92 23.68
C SER A 389 -18.82 -90.25 23.30
N GLN A 390 -18.78 -90.64 22.02
CA GLN A 390 -19.23 -91.96 21.56
C GLN A 390 -18.26 -93.05 22.02
N GLU A 391 -16.95 -92.86 21.80
CA GLU A 391 -15.90 -93.79 22.25
C GLU A 391 -15.95 -94.02 23.78
N LYS A 392 -16.24 -92.96 24.56
CA LYS A 392 -16.49 -93.08 26.00
C LYS A 392 -17.73 -93.93 26.31
N ALA A 393 -18.86 -93.70 25.62
CA ALA A 393 -20.09 -94.45 25.84
C ALA A 393 -19.94 -95.94 25.47
N ASP A 394 -19.26 -96.23 24.36
CA ASP A 394 -18.91 -97.58 23.93
C ASP A 394 -17.99 -98.27 24.95
N ALA A 395 -17.00 -97.56 25.50
CA ALA A 395 -16.12 -98.09 26.54
C ALA A 395 -16.86 -98.33 27.87
N GLU A 396 -17.78 -97.44 28.26
CA GLU A 396 -18.63 -97.63 29.44
C GLU A 396 -19.60 -98.81 29.26
N GLN A 397 -20.17 -99.01 28.06
CA GLN A 397 -20.96 -100.22 27.77
C GLN A 397 -20.13 -101.50 27.88
N ARG A 398 -18.92 -101.54 27.29
CA ARG A 398 -18.01 -102.70 27.38
C ARG A 398 -17.61 -102.98 28.82
N TYR A 399 -17.33 -101.95 29.62
CA TYR A 399 -17.07 -102.08 31.05
C TYR A 399 -18.25 -102.70 31.80
N GLN A 400 -19.48 -102.22 31.56
CA GLN A 400 -20.68 -102.77 32.20
C GLN A 400 -20.95 -104.23 31.79
N ALA A 401 -20.71 -104.60 30.53
CA ALA A 401 -20.83 -105.98 30.06
C ALA A 401 -19.84 -106.92 30.77
N VAL A 402 -18.54 -106.58 30.76
CA VAL A 402 -17.50 -107.35 31.46
C VAL A 402 -17.73 -107.38 32.98
N TYR A 403 -18.28 -106.31 33.56
CA TYR A 403 -18.68 -106.31 34.97
C TYR A 403 -19.83 -107.29 35.25
N ALA A 404 -20.84 -107.35 34.38
CA ALA A 404 -21.95 -108.31 34.50
C ALA A 404 -21.47 -109.76 34.34
N GLU A 405 -20.63 -110.05 33.34
CA GLU A 405 -19.97 -111.35 33.16
C GLU A 405 -19.15 -111.75 34.40
N LEU A 406 -18.39 -110.82 34.98
CA LEU A 406 -17.63 -111.06 36.21
C LEU A 406 -18.54 -111.38 37.41
N GLN A 407 -19.70 -110.75 37.53
CA GLN A 407 -20.67 -111.09 38.58
C GLN A 407 -21.34 -112.45 38.33
N GLU A 408 -21.61 -112.81 37.07
CA GLU A 408 -22.13 -114.15 36.74
C GLU A 408 -21.08 -115.24 37.05
N VAL A 409 -19.82 -115.04 36.68
CA VAL A 409 -18.72 -115.97 37.00
C VAL A 409 -18.53 -116.12 38.51
N LYS A 410 -18.65 -115.03 39.29
CA LYS A 410 -18.65 -115.09 40.76
C LYS A 410 -19.84 -115.89 41.31
N ALA A 411 -21.04 -115.72 40.75
CA ALA A 411 -22.22 -116.48 41.15
C ALA A 411 -22.07 -117.98 40.83
N ARG A 412 -21.61 -118.31 39.61
CA ARG A 412 -21.29 -119.70 39.19
C ARG A 412 -20.22 -120.32 40.09
N HIS A 413 -19.15 -119.59 40.43
CA HIS A 413 -18.12 -120.07 41.35
C HIS A 413 -18.66 -120.28 42.77
N SER A 414 -19.51 -119.38 43.28
CA SER A 414 -20.16 -119.55 44.59
C SER A 414 -21.15 -120.71 44.62
N LEU A 415 -21.74 -121.10 43.49
CA LEU A 415 -22.57 -122.30 43.37
C LEU A 415 -21.69 -123.56 43.40
N LEU A 416 -20.71 -123.65 42.50
CA LEU A 416 -19.76 -124.78 42.45
C LEU A 416 -19.03 -125.01 43.79
N GLN A 417 -18.74 -123.95 44.54
CA GLN A 417 -18.16 -124.07 45.88
C GLN A 417 -19.15 -124.69 46.89
N LYS A 418 -20.45 -124.35 46.84
CA LYS A 418 -21.49 -125.01 47.64
C LYS A 418 -21.70 -126.46 47.23
N ASP A 419 -21.70 -126.75 45.93
CA ASP A 419 -21.86 -128.11 45.42
C ASP A 419 -20.69 -128.99 45.88
N LYS A 420 -19.46 -128.47 45.81
CA LYS A 420 -18.25 -129.12 46.34
C LYS A 420 -18.32 -129.34 47.85
N ASP A 421 -18.78 -128.35 48.62
CA ASP A 421 -18.94 -128.49 50.08
C ASP A 421 -20.06 -129.50 50.45
N HIS A 422 -21.14 -129.56 49.66
CA HIS A 422 -22.21 -130.53 49.83
C HIS A 422 -21.75 -131.96 49.53
N ILE A 423 -20.97 -132.17 48.45
CA ILE A 423 -20.35 -133.45 48.11
C ILE A 423 -19.36 -133.90 49.21
N ILE A 424 -18.61 -132.96 49.81
CA ILE A 424 -17.76 -133.27 50.97
C ILE A 424 -18.62 -133.74 52.14
N GLN A 425 -19.72 -133.05 52.46
CA GLN A 425 -20.64 -133.47 53.52
C GLN A 425 -21.26 -134.85 53.24
N GLU A 426 -21.69 -135.14 52.01
CA GLU A 426 -22.18 -136.48 51.63
C GLU A 426 -21.10 -137.55 51.85
N TYR A 427 -19.84 -137.29 51.50
CA TYR A 427 -18.75 -138.23 51.76
C TYR A 427 -18.46 -138.39 53.25
N GLU A 428 -18.49 -137.32 54.05
CA GLU A 428 -18.33 -137.39 55.50
C GLU A 428 -19.47 -138.20 56.16
N GLU A 429 -20.72 -137.98 55.77
CA GLU A 429 -21.88 -138.75 56.24
C GLU A 429 -21.78 -140.22 55.82
N ASN A 430 -21.36 -140.53 54.58
CA ASN A 430 -21.13 -141.90 54.14
C ASN A 430 -19.99 -142.59 54.92
N ILE A 431 -18.91 -141.87 55.24
CA ILE A 431 -17.80 -142.38 56.06
C ILE A 431 -18.30 -142.66 57.49
N GLN A 432 -19.06 -141.75 58.10
CA GLN A 432 -19.66 -141.95 59.42
C GLN A 432 -20.63 -143.14 59.45
N GLN A 433 -21.44 -143.33 58.40
CA GLN A 433 -22.30 -144.50 58.26
C GLN A 433 -21.50 -145.81 58.11
N LEU A 434 -20.36 -145.80 57.41
CA LEU A 434 -19.47 -146.95 57.31
C LEU A 434 -18.81 -147.27 58.66
N GLN A 435 -18.31 -146.25 59.36
CA GLN A 435 -17.75 -146.38 60.71
C GLN A 435 -18.78 -146.97 61.68
N SER A 436 -20.01 -146.43 61.70
CA SER A 436 -21.09 -146.95 62.54
C SER A 436 -21.47 -148.40 62.20
N LYS A 437 -21.39 -148.83 60.94
CA LYS A 437 -21.58 -150.24 60.55
C LYS A 437 -20.45 -151.12 61.06
N PHE A 438 -19.19 -150.70 60.86
CA PHE A 438 -18.04 -151.42 61.40
C PHE A 438 -18.07 -151.52 62.94
N ASP A 439 -18.50 -150.48 63.66
CA ASP A 439 -18.68 -150.55 65.11
C ASP A 439 -19.77 -151.54 65.53
N VAL A 440 -20.89 -151.62 64.79
CA VAL A 440 -21.93 -152.63 65.01
C VAL A 440 -21.40 -154.04 64.73
N ASP A 441 -20.71 -154.26 63.60
CA ASP A 441 -20.13 -155.55 63.23
C ASP A 441 -19.06 -156.00 64.24
N ILE A 442 -18.18 -155.08 64.67
CA ILE A 442 -17.17 -155.31 65.71
C ILE A 442 -17.84 -155.67 67.04
N ASN A 443 -18.94 -155.01 67.40
CA ASN A 443 -19.65 -155.32 68.64
C ASN A 443 -20.45 -156.64 68.56
N PHE A 444 -20.97 -157.00 67.38
CA PHE A 444 -21.54 -158.32 67.12
C PHE A 444 -20.48 -159.43 67.23
N ILE A 445 -19.30 -159.23 66.61
CA ILE A 445 -18.17 -160.16 66.69
C ILE A 445 -17.67 -160.32 68.15
N LYS A 446 -17.58 -159.23 68.92
CA LYS A 446 -17.30 -159.30 70.37
C LYS A 446 -18.37 -160.10 71.13
N GLN A 447 -19.65 -159.93 70.80
CA GLN A 447 -20.75 -160.66 71.42
C GLN A 447 -20.72 -162.15 71.05
N GLU A 448 -20.42 -162.51 69.80
CA GLU A 448 -20.26 -163.91 69.40
C GLU A 448 -19.03 -164.54 70.06
N HIS A 449 -17.90 -163.83 70.14
CA HIS A 449 -16.73 -164.30 70.89
C HIS A 449 -17.06 -164.52 72.38
N ALA A 450 -17.85 -163.64 73.01
CA ALA A 450 -18.30 -163.83 74.39
C ALA A 450 -19.20 -165.06 74.56
N LEU A 451 -20.15 -165.27 73.63
CA LEU A 451 -21.04 -166.45 73.61
C LEU A 451 -20.27 -167.75 73.33
N SER A 452 -19.24 -167.70 72.49
CA SER A 452 -18.38 -168.83 72.15
C SER A 452 -17.43 -169.18 73.31
N ALA A 453 -16.86 -168.16 73.97
CA ALA A 453 -16.06 -168.32 75.18
C ALA A 453 -16.88 -168.88 76.36
N ALA A 454 -18.15 -168.46 76.52
CA ALA A 454 -19.07 -169.03 77.50
C ALA A 454 -19.28 -170.54 77.24
N LYS A 455 -19.67 -170.93 76.02
CA LYS A 455 -19.83 -172.34 75.64
C LYS A 455 -18.55 -173.17 75.84
N ALA A 456 -17.39 -172.59 75.56
CA ALA A 456 -16.10 -173.24 75.82
C ALA A 456 -15.84 -173.43 77.32
N SER A 457 -16.22 -172.45 78.15
CA SER A 457 -16.16 -172.55 79.62
C SER A 457 -17.09 -173.64 80.16
N ASP A 458 -18.33 -173.72 79.66
CA ASP A 458 -19.30 -174.76 80.05
C ASP A 458 -18.77 -176.17 79.75
N ALA A 459 -18.21 -176.37 78.55
CA ALA A 459 -17.60 -177.63 78.12
C ALA A 459 -16.33 -177.99 78.94
N ILE A 460 -15.52 -177.00 79.32
CA ILE A 460 -14.38 -177.19 80.23
C ILE A 460 -14.86 -177.64 81.61
N GLU A 461 -15.96 -177.08 82.12
CA GLU A 461 -16.53 -177.44 83.42
C GLU A 461 -17.11 -178.89 83.41
N GLU A 462 -17.71 -179.33 82.30
CA GLU A 462 -18.17 -180.72 82.11
C GLU A 462 -17.00 -181.71 82.02
N LEU A 463 -15.88 -181.34 81.37
CA LEU A 463 -14.64 -182.11 81.37
C LEU A 463 -13.99 -182.17 82.77
N GLN A 464 -14.08 -181.10 83.57
CA GLN A 464 -13.58 -181.11 84.95
C GLN A 464 -14.40 -182.05 85.85
N ARG A 465 -15.73 -182.05 85.74
CA ARG A 465 -16.63 -182.96 86.47
C ARG A 465 -16.30 -184.44 86.19
N SER A 466 -16.08 -184.79 84.93
CA SER A 466 -15.77 -186.17 84.53
C SER A 466 -14.36 -186.63 84.98
N VAL A 467 -13.37 -185.73 84.97
CA VAL A 467 -12.03 -186.02 85.55
C VAL A 467 -12.07 -186.27 87.06
N CYS A 468 -12.92 -185.56 87.81
CA CYS A 468 -13.10 -185.82 89.25
C CYS A 468 -13.68 -187.22 89.52
N LEU A 469 -14.68 -187.66 88.75
CA LEU A 469 -15.33 -188.95 88.93
C LEU A 469 -14.36 -190.13 88.73
N LEU A 470 -13.47 -190.03 87.72
CA LEU A 470 -12.46 -191.04 87.42
C LEU A 470 -11.36 -191.15 88.50
N LYS A 471 -11.05 -190.06 89.21
CA LYS A 471 -10.07 -190.10 90.32
C LYS A 471 -10.61 -190.84 91.54
N GLN A 472 -11.89 -190.68 91.85
CA GLN A 472 -12.53 -191.36 92.99
C GLN A 472 -12.44 -192.89 92.84
N GLN A 473 -12.76 -193.41 91.65
CA GLN A 473 -12.78 -194.85 91.35
C GLN A 473 -11.41 -195.54 91.39
N LEU A 474 -10.31 -194.78 91.30
CA LEU A 474 -8.96 -195.35 91.28
C LEU A 474 -8.47 -195.68 92.70
N GLN A 475 -8.72 -194.81 93.69
CA GLN A 475 -8.22 -195.00 95.06
C GLN A 475 -8.87 -196.19 95.79
N ASP A 476 -10.18 -196.39 95.62
CA ASP A 476 -10.91 -197.50 96.26
C ASP A 476 -10.48 -198.88 95.71
N SER A 477 -9.90 -198.91 94.50
CA SER A 477 -9.49 -200.14 93.79
C SER A 477 -8.11 -200.66 94.22
N GLU A 478 -7.14 -199.76 94.47
CA GLU A 478 -5.77 -200.17 94.81
C GLU A 478 -5.65 -200.85 96.19
N HIS A 479 -6.48 -200.44 97.17
CA HIS A 479 -6.30 -200.89 98.55
C HIS A 479 -6.74 -202.34 98.82
N GLN A 480 -7.49 -202.95 97.91
CA GLN A 480 -8.11 -204.28 98.10
C GLN A 480 -7.39 -205.42 97.34
N ARG A 481 -6.33 -205.13 96.57
CA ARG A 481 -5.80 -206.06 95.55
C ARG A 481 -4.32 -206.46 95.73
N GLN A 482 -3.91 -206.70 96.98
CA GLN A 482 -2.50 -206.99 97.32
C GLN A 482 -2.23 -208.43 97.81
N GLN A 483 -3.14 -209.39 97.58
CA GLN A 483 -2.97 -210.78 98.01
C GLN A 483 -3.66 -211.81 97.09
N GLU A 484 -3.08 -212.09 95.90
CA GLU A 484 -3.03 -213.44 95.26
C GLU A 484 -2.21 -213.43 93.94
N LEU A 485 -1.96 -214.62 93.35
CA LEU A 485 -0.95 -214.97 92.31
C LEU A 485 -1.66 -215.70 91.12
N ARG A 486 -1.20 -215.91 89.87
CA ARG A 486 -0.04 -215.61 88.97
C ARG A 486 -0.17 -216.62 87.77
N VAL A 487 0.43 -216.39 86.58
CA VAL A 487 0.84 -217.38 85.50
C VAL A 487 -0.01 -217.57 84.19
N SER A 488 0.58 -217.12 83.04
CA SER A 488 0.71 -217.70 81.63
C SER A 488 -0.52 -218.20 80.80
N PRO A 489 -0.46 -218.73 79.53
CA PRO A 489 0.67 -219.12 78.62
C PRO A 489 0.58 -218.59 77.13
N ALA A 490 1.13 -219.32 76.13
CA ALA A 490 1.38 -218.90 74.71
C ALA A 490 1.26 -220.07 73.67
N GLU A 491 1.97 -219.98 72.51
CA GLU A 491 2.03 -220.87 71.31
C GLU A 491 1.02 -220.56 70.15
N LYS A 492 1.20 -220.89 68.85
CA LYS A 492 2.05 -221.91 68.14
C LYS A 492 2.76 -221.45 66.85
N GLU A 493 3.64 -222.33 66.35
CA GLU A 493 4.52 -222.21 65.16
C GLU A 493 4.21 -223.30 64.08
N GLU A 494 4.94 -223.25 62.96
CA GLU A 494 5.18 -224.32 61.96
C GLU A 494 4.04 -224.73 60.99
N GLN A 495 4.01 -224.10 59.80
CA GLN A 495 3.88 -224.76 58.47
C GLN A 495 4.03 -223.72 57.33
N LEU A 496 5.12 -223.77 56.53
CA LEU A 496 5.15 -223.60 55.05
C LEU A 496 6.57 -223.64 54.39
N SER A 497 7.42 -224.59 54.76
CA SER A 497 8.81 -224.70 54.26
C SER A 497 8.97 -225.26 52.82
N ARG A 498 8.03 -224.99 51.89
CA ARG A 498 7.99 -225.65 50.56
C ARG A 498 7.63 -224.79 49.33
N VAL A 499 7.55 -223.46 49.43
CA VAL A 499 7.20 -222.57 48.29
C VAL A 499 8.36 -221.66 47.82
N THR A 500 9.43 -221.58 48.62
CA THR A 500 10.49 -220.56 48.51
C THR A 500 11.29 -220.56 47.19
N GLU A 501 11.40 -221.70 46.50
CA GLU A 501 12.33 -221.85 45.37
C GLU A 501 11.83 -221.22 44.05
N VAL A 502 10.51 -221.17 43.83
CA VAL A 502 9.92 -220.76 42.55
C VAL A 502 9.86 -219.23 42.40
N GLN A 503 9.70 -218.51 43.51
CA GLN A 503 9.39 -217.07 43.49
C GLN A 503 10.58 -216.15 43.14
N ARG A 504 11.81 -216.67 43.18
CA ARG A 504 13.04 -215.86 43.02
C ARG A 504 13.27 -215.32 41.60
N LEU A 505 12.82 -216.04 40.56
CA LEU A 505 13.09 -215.67 39.16
C LEU A 505 12.11 -214.64 38.58
N GLN A 506 10.97 -214.40 39.23
CA GLN A 506 9.94 -213.50 38.69
C GLN A 506 10.14 -212.03 39.09
N ALA A 507 10.88 -211.75 40.17
CA ALA A 507 11.13 -210.39 40.65
C ALA A 507 12.05 -209.58 39.71
N GLN A 508 13.14 -210.17 39.23
CA GLN A 508 14.18 -209.48 38.43
C GLN A 508 13.68 -208.95 37.07
N GLN A 509 12.51 -209.42 36.59
CA GLN A 509 11.92 -208.98 35.34
C GLN A 509 10.99 -207.76 35.49
N ALA A 510 10.60 -207.41 36.72
CA ALA A 510 9.72 -206.26 36.98
C ALA A 510 10.51 -204.94 37.10
N ASP A 511 11.60 -204.93 37.87
CA ASP A 511 12.35 -203.71 38.19
C ASP A 511 12.94 -203.02 36.94
N ALA A 512 13.39 -203.82 35.96
CA ALA A 512 13.93 -203.32 34.69
C ALA A 512 12.91 -202.52 33.85
N ALA A 513 11.61 -202.77 34.00
CA ALA A 513 10.57 -202.08 33.24
C ALA A 513 10.22 -200.69 33.84
N LEU A 514 10.53 -200.45 35.12
CA LEU A 514 10.17 -199.19 35.80
C LEU A 514 11.14 -198.05 35.49
N GLU A 515 12.45 -198.29 35.45
CA GLU A 515 13.43 -197.23 35.16
C GLU A 515 13.37 -196.74 33.68
N GLU A 516 13.00 -197.61 32.73
CA GLU A 516 12.78 -197.21 31.33
C GLU A 516 11.61 -196.21 31.22
N PHE A 517 10.48 -196.50 31.89
CA PHE A 517 9.32 -195.61 31.94
C PHE A 517 9.64 -194.27 32.62
N LYS A 518 10.49 -194.29 33.65
CA LYS A 518 10.93 -193.10 34.38
C LYS A 518 11.77 -192.16 33.51
N ARG A 519 12.77 -192.69 32.76
CA ARG A 519 13.49 -191.90 31.74
C ARG A 519 12.57 -191.30 30.68
N GLN A 520 11.55 -192.06 30.27
CA GLN A 520 10.55 -191.60 29.29
C GLN A 520 9.73 -190.41 29.79
N VAL A 521 9.36 -190.40 31.08
CA VAL A 521 8.64 -189.28 31.73
C VAL A 521 9.54 -188.07 31.94
N GLU A 522 10.76 -188.27 32.43
CA GLU A 522 11.74 -187.19 32.66
C GLU A 522 12.02 -186.42 31.35
N LEU A 523 12.39 -187.13 30.28
CA LEU A 523 12.64 -186.55 28.95
C LEU A 523 11.42 -185.80 28.37
N ASN A 524 10.21 -186.31 28.60
CA ASN A 524 8.98 -185.67 28.16
C ASN A 524 8.71 -184.37 28.95
N SER A 525 9.03 -184.35 30.25
CA SER A 525 8.87 -183.16 31.09
C SER A 525 9.85 -182.05 30.72
N GLU A 526 11.14 -182.36 30.49
CA GLU A 526 12.13 -181.38 30.03
C GLU A 526 11.73 -180.73 28.71
N LYS A 527 11.20 -181.52 27.77
CA LYS A 527 10.72 -181.02 26.48
C LYS A 527 9.58 -180.00 26.66
N VAL A 528 8.59 -180.28 27.50
CA VAL A 528 7.48 -179.35 27.77
C VAL A 528 7.97 -178.06 28.43
N TYR A 529 8.93 -178.14 29.37
CA TYR A 529 9.52 -176.93 29.97
C TYR A 529 10.33 -176.10 28.95
N ALA A 530 11.07 -176.74 28.04
CA ALA A 530 11.80 -176.06 26.98
C ALA A 530 10.86 -175.36 25.99
N GLU A 531 9.79 -176.04 25.55
CA GLU A 531 8.78 -175.46 24.66
C GLU A 531 8.02 -174.30 25.34
N MET A 532 7.64 -174.45 26.61
CA MET A 532 7.00 -173.38 27.39
C MET A 532 7.91 -172.15 27.52
N LYS A 533 9.19 -172.35 27.82
CA LYS A 533 10.19 -171.27 27.91
C LYS A 533 10.35 -170.55 26.57
N GLN A 534 10.43 -171.29 25.46
CA GLN A 534 10.55 -170.70 24.12
C GLN A 534 9.30 -169.88 23.72
N GLN A 535 8.10 -170.29 24.14
CA GLN A 535 6.89 -169.49 23.96
C GLN A 535 6.91 -168.22 24.82
N MET A 536 7.38 -168.29 26.07
CA MET A 536 7.54 -167.11 26.93
C MET A 536 8.50 -166.09 26.31
N GLU A 537 9.70 -166.53 25.91
CA GLU A 537 10.71 -165.68 25.25
C GLU A 537 10.15 -165.04 23.95
N LYS A 538 9.32 -165.77 23.19
CA LYS A 538 8.65 -165.24 22.01
C LYS A 538 7.61 -164.16 22.37
N VAL A 539 6.78 -164.39 23.38
CA VAL A 539 5.78 -163.42 23.85
C VAL A 539 6.44 -162.17 24.43
N GLU A 540 7.52 -162.31 25.19
CA GLU A 540 8.33 -161.19 25.69
C GLU A 540 8.97 -160.39 24.55
N ALA A 541 9.46 -161.07 23.52
CA ALA A 541 9.99 -160.43 22.33
C ALA A 541 8.90 -159.70 21.51
N ASP A 542 7.70 -160.27 21.37
CA ASP A 542 6.56 -159.61 20.71
C ASP A 542 5.99 -158.44 21.53
N LEU A 543 5.94 -158.56 22.85
CA LEU A 543 5.59 -157.45 23.75
C LEU A 543 6.62 -156.32 23.66
N SER A 544 7.91 -156.66 23.58
CA SER A 544 9.00 -155.69 23.41
C SER A 544 8.95 -155.01 22.04
N ARG A 545 8.65 -155.76 20.97
CA ARG A 545 8.36 -155.20 19.63
C ARG A 545 7.15 -154.25 19.68
N SER A 546 6.05 -154.63 20.34
CA SER A 546 4.85 -153.79 20.48
C SER A 546 5.10 -152.51 21.28
N LYS A 547 5.87 -152.59 22.37
CA LYS A 547 6.29 -151.43 23.17
C LYS A 547 7.16 -150.48 22.34
N SER A 548 8.20 -150.98 21.68
CA SER A 548 9.08 -150.15 20.84
C SER A 548 8.34 -149.53 19.65
N LEU A 549 7.37 -150.23 19.05
CA LEU A 549 6.54 -149.67 17.98
C LEU A 549 5.65 -148.52 18.48
N ARG A 550 4.96 -148.68 19.61
CA ARG A 550 4.14 -147.61 20.22
C ARG A 550 4.98 -146.43 20.69
N GLU A 551 6.17 -146.68 21.23
CA GLU A 551 7.12 -145.63 21.61
C GLU A 551 7.58 -144.82 20.38
N LYS A 552 7.93 -145.50 19.28
CA LYS A 552 8.28 -144.84 18.00
C LYS A 552 7.11 -144.04 17.43
N GLN A 553 5.89 -144.57 17.46
CA GLN A 553 4.69 -143.85 17.04
C GLN A 553 4.44 -142.61 17.91
N SER A 554 4.56 -142.72 19.23
CA SER A 554 4.42 -141.58 20.15
C SER A 554 5.46 -140.48 19.90
N LYS A 555 6.73 -140.87 19.66
CA LYS A 555 7.82 -139.94 19.33
C LYS A 555 7.61 -139.28 17.97
N GLU A 556 7.10 -140.02 16.99
CA GLU A 556 6.77 -139.49 15.66
C GLU A 556 5.58 -138.52 15.71
N PHE A 557 4.52 -138.80 16.46
CA PHE A 557 3.43 -137.84 16.68
C PHE A 557 3.91 -136.60 17.44
N SER A 558 4.81 -136.75 18.42
CA SER A 558 5.43 -135.62 19.11
C SER A 558 6.24 -134.75 18.14
N ARG A 559 7.07 -135.37 17.27
CA ARG A 559 7.83 -134.68 16.22
C ARG A 559 6.92 -133.93 15.24
N GLN A 560 5.81 -134.54 14.82
CA GLN A 560 4.84 -133.91 13.92
C GLN A 560 4.12 -132.71 14.56
N LEU A 561 3.79 -132.79 15.86
CA LEU A 561 3.25 -131.65 16.62
C LEU A 561 4.28 -130.53 16.80
N GLU A 562 5.52 -130.87 17.14
CA GLU A 562 6.64 -129.94 17.26
C GLU A 562 6.91 -129.21 15.93
N GLU A 563 6.95 -129.94 14.80
CA GLU A 563 7.13 -129.37 13.46
C GLU A 563 5.94 -128.53 12.99
N LEU A 564 4.72 -128.82 13.45
CA LEU A 564 3.54 -128.01 13.17
C LEU A 564 3.53 -126.73 14.03
N GLN A 565 3.89 -126.83 15.30
CA GLN A 565 4.06 -125.68 16.19
C GLN A 565 5.14 -124.74 15.65
N GLN A 566 6.32 -125.26 15.30
CA GLN A 566 7.43 -124.45 14.76
C GLN A 566 7.03 -123.70 13.48
N ARG A 567 6.20 -124.28 12.60
CA ARG A 567 5.67 -123.57 11.42
C ARG A 567 4.72 -122.43 11.77
N TYR A 568 3.80 -122.63 12.73
CA TYR A 568 2.92 -121.55 13.17
C TYR A 568 3.70 -120.46 13.93
N GLU A 569 4.71 -120.84 14.71
CA GLU A 569 5.57 -119.91 15.43
C GLU A 569 6.46 -119.10 14.47
N GLN A 570 6.95 -119.72 13.39
CA GLN A 570 7.59 -119.04 12.26
C GLN A 570 6.64 -118.06 11.56
N GLN A 571 5.43 -118.49 11.18
CA GLN A 571 4.43 -117.59 10.56
C GLN A 571 4.05 -116.41 11.45
N ILE A 572 3.99 -116.60 12.78
CA ILE A 572 3.74 -115.51 13.74
C ILE A 572 4.93 -114.54 13.79
N VAL A 573 6.17 -115.01 13.65
CA VAL A 573 7.36 -114.15 13.57
C VAL A 573 7.43 -113.42 12.23
N GLU A 574 7.13 -114.07 11.11
CA GLU A 574 7.07 -113.48 9.77
C GLU A 574 6.01 -112.37 9.72
N LEU A 575 4.76 -112.65 10.11
CA LEU A 575 3.69 -111.65 10.18
C LEU A 575 4.00 -110.48 11.12
N ARG A 576 4.73 -110.71 12.22
CA ARG A 576 5.18 -109.63 13.12
C ARG A 576 6.27 -108.77 12.47
N LEU A 577 7.18 -109.39 11.72
CA LEU A 577 8.25 -108.70 11.00
C LEU A 577 7.66 -107.85 9.85
N GLU A 578 6.69 -108.39 9.10
CA GLU A 578 5.94 -107.67 8.07
C GLU A 578 5.21 -106.45 8.65
N HIS A 579 4.43 -106.61 9.73
CA HIS A 579 3.74 -105.47 10.36
C HIS A 579 4.70 -104.39 10.88
N GLU A 580 5.87 -104.76 11.44
CA GLU A 580 6.86 -103.77 11.90
C GLU A 580 7.58 -103.09 10.73
N GLN A 581 7.77 -103.78 9.59
CA GLN A 581 8.23 -103.18 8.34
C GLN A 581 7.20 -102.22 7.73
N GLU A 582 5.91 -102.60 7.65
CA GLU A 582 4.85 -101.72 7.18
C GLU A 582 4.69 -100.47 8.06
N LYS A 583 4.70 -100.66 9.39
CA LYS A 583 4.68 -99.57 10.39
C LYS A 583 5.86 -98.62 10.24
N THR A 584 7.07 -99.12 10.01
CA THR A 584 8.25 -98.26 9.80
C THR A 584 8.23 -97.59 8.43
N HIS A 585 7.72 -98.24 7.38
CA HIS A 585 7.47 -97.62 6.07
C HIS A 585 6.44 -96.48 6.17
N LEU A 586 5.28 -96.72 6.79
CA LEU A 586 4.23 -95.71 7.00
C LEU A 586 4.72 -94.53 7.83
N PHE A 587 5.55 -94.76 8.86
CA PHE A 587 6.18 -93.69 9.64
C PHE A 587 7.18 -92.87 8.81
N GLN A 588 7.98 -93.52 7.95
CA GLN A 588 8.88 -92.83 7.03
C GLN A 588 8.11 -92.02 5.97
N GLN A 589 7.05 -92.59 5.39
CA GLN A 589 6.17 -91.91 4.44
C GLN A 589 5.51 -90.68 5.07
N HIS A 590 4.87 -90.81 6.23
CA HIS A 590 4.27 -89.69 6.95
C HIS A 590 5.28 -88.57 7.24
N ASN A 591 6.51 -88.92 7.64
CA ASN A 591 7.55 -87.92 7.86
C ASN A 591 8.03 -87.25 6.57
N ALA A 592 8.15 -87.99 5.46
CA ALA A 592 8.48 -87.44 4.16
C ALA A 592 7.39 -86.51 3.62
N GLU A 593 6.11 -86.86 3.79
CA GLU A 593 4.95 -86.03 3.45
C GLU A 593 4.90 -84.76 4.31
N LYS A 594 5.09 -84.89 5.62
CA LYS A 594 5.23 -83.75 6.55
C LYS A 594 6.37 -82.82 6.13
N ASP A 595 7.52 -83.36 5.76
CA ASP A 595 8.69 -82.56 5.35
C ASP A 595 8.51 -81.94 3.96
N CYS A 596 7.74 -82.56 3.06
CA CYS A 596 7.28 -81.91 1.82
C CYS A 596 6.38 -80.72 2.15
N LEU A 597 5.35 -80.91 2.98
CA LEU A 597 4.45 -79.85 3.41
C LEU A 597 5.19 -78.70 4.09
N VAL A 598 6.17 -78.97 4.95
CA VAL A 598 7.01 -77.91 5.57
C VAL A 598 7.75 -77.12 4.49
N ARG A 599 8.46 -77.80 3.57
CA ARG A 599 9.18 -77.13 2.46
C ARG A 599 8.26 -76.35 1.52
N ASP A 600 7.02 -76.78 1.36
CA ASP A 600 6.02 -76.10 0.53
C ASP A 600 5.52 -74.81 1.21
N HIS A 601 5.27 -74.85 2.52
CA HIS A 601 4.98 -73.65 3.31
C HIS A 601 6.19 -72.70 3.36
N GLU A 602 7.41 -73.20 3.57
CA GLU A 602 8.63 -72.39 3.55
C GLU A 602 8.82 -71.65 2.21
N ARG A 603 8.58 -72.32 1.07
CA ARG A 603 8.67 -71.69 -0.26
C ARG A 603 7.57 -70.67 -0.51
N GLU A 604 6.35 -70.87 0.00
CA GLU A 604 5.29 -69.87 -0.10
C GLU A 604 5.54 -68.66 0.81
N ILE A 605 6.08 -68.87 2.02
CA ILE A 605 6.53 -67.79 2.91
C ILE A 605 7.64 -66.98 2.23
N GLU A 606 8.68 -67.64 1.69
CA GLU A 606 9.78 -66.95 1.01
C GLU A 606 9.30 -66.18 -0.23
N LYS A 607 8.30 -66.70 -0.94
CA LYS A 607 7.62 -66.04 -2.08
C LYS A 607 6.81 -64.81 -1.63
N LEU A 608 6.04 -64.91 -0.55
CA LEU A 608 5.31 -63.78 0.02
C LEU A 608 6.25 -62.71 0.57
N GLU A 609 7.36 -63.09 1.21
CA GLU A 609 8.40 -62.13 1.62
C GLU A 609 9.07 -61.45 0.42
N LYS A 610 9.38 -62.19 -0.65
CA LYS A 610 9.94 -61.61 -1.89
C LYS A 610 8.96 -60.61 -2.52
N GLN A 611 7.66 -60.92 -2.53
CA GLN A 611 6.62 -60.00 -2.98
C GLN A 611 6.52 -58.75 -2.09
N LEU A 612 6.53 -58.92 -0.76
CA LEU A 612 6.50 -57.81 0.19
C LEU A 612 7.74 -56.90 0.05
N ARG A 613 8.93 -57.50 -0.07
CA ARG A 613 10.20 -56.77 -0.29
C ARG A 613 10.20 -56.03 -1.62
N ALA A 614 9.65 -56.61 -2.69
CA ALA A 614 9.48 -55.93 -3.98
C ALA A 614 8.51 -54.74 -3.89
N ALA A 615 7.34 -54.93 -3.26
CA ALA A 615 6.36 -53.87 -3.07
C ALA A 615 6.88 -52.71 -2.20
N MET A 616 7.65 -53.00 -1.15
CA MET A 616 8.34 -51.97 -0.35
C MET A 616 9.38 -51.21 -1.18
N ALA A 617 10.18 -51.89 -2.00
CA ALA A 617 11.17 -51.25 -2.87
C ALA A 617 10.51 -50.37 -3.95
N GLU A 618 9.39 -50.81 -4.52
CA GLU A 618 8.60 -50.01 -5.47
C GLU A 618 8.01 -48.76 -4.80
N HIS A 619 7.48 -48.90 -3.58
CA HIS A 619 6.97 -47.77 -2.78
C HIS A 619 8.08 -46.78 -2.42
N GLU A 620 9.25 -47.24 -1.98
CA GLU A 620 10.41 -46.39 -1.69
C GLU A 620 10.87 -45.64 -2.95
N SER A 621 10.93 -46.32 -4.11
CA SER A 621 11.27 -45.70 -5.40
C SER A 621 10.27 -44.59 -5.78
N LYS A 622 8.96 -44.88 -5.72
CA LYS A 622 7.90 -43.88 -5.96
C LYS A 622 8.00 -42.70 -5.00
N THR A 623 8.27 -42.96 -3.73
CA THR A 623 8.47 -41.92 -2.70
C THR A 623 9.73 -41.09 -2.96
N GLN A 624 10.79 -41.70 -3.50
CA GLN A 624 12.02 -40.99 -3.90
C GLN A 624 11.84 -40.21 -5.22
N GLU A 625 10.99 -40.68 -6.14
CA GLU A 625 10.60 -39.95 -7.36
C GLU A 625 9.70 -38.75 -7.07
N CYS A 626 8.76 -38.85 -6.12
CA CYS A 626 8.07 -37.68 -5.58
C CYS A 626 9.09 -36.68 -5.03
N ARG A 627 9.92 -37.09 -4.05
CA ARG A 627 10.95 -36.22 -3.45
C ARG A 627 11.88 -35.55 -4.49
N LYS A 628 12.20 -36.22 -5.61
CA LYS A 628 12.95 -35.64 -6.73
C LYS A 628 12.14 -34.60 -7.52
N ARG A 629 10.88 -34.89 -7.87
CA ARG A 629 9.99 -33.95 -8.57
C ARG A 629 9.70 -32.72 -7.71
N ASP A 630 9.38 -32.94 -6.44
CA ASP A 630 9.06 -31.88 -5.49
C ASP A 630 10.30 -30.98 -5.28
N GLY A 631 11.50 -31.59 -5.16
CA GLY A 631 12.78 -30.86 -5.13
C GLY A 631 13.07 -30.06 -6.41
N GLN A 632 12.76 -30.60 -7.59
CA GLN A 632 12.91 -29.86 -8.86
C GLN A 632 11.95 -28.66 -8.93
N VAL A 633 10.67 -28.84 -8.54
CA VAL A 633 9.70 -27.75 -8.48
C VAL A 633 10.14 -26.66 -7.50
N ILE A 634 10.68 -27.04 -6.34
CA ILE A 634 11.26 -26.07 -5.38
C ILE A 634 12.41 -25.29 -6.03
N CYS A 635 13.39 -25.97 -6.66
CA CYS A 635 14.47 -25.30 -7.38
C CYS A 635 13.96 -24.33 -8.47
N ASP A 636 12.95 -24.73 -9.25
CA ASP A 636 12.38 -23.90 -10.31
C ASP A 636 11.59 -22.70 -9.78
N MET A 637 10.93 -22.83 -8.62
CA MET A 637 10.32 -21.71 -7.90
C MET A 637 11.37 -20.78 -7.28
N GLU A 638 12.44 -21.32 -6.69
CA GLU A 638 13.55 -20.54 -6.15
C GLU A 638 14.27 -19.74 -7.26
N ASN A 639 14.49 -20.34 -8.43
CA ASN A 639 15.02 -19.67 -9.61
C ASN A 639 14.12 -18.53 -10.10
N GLN A 640 12.80 -18.74 -10.14
CA GLN A 640 11.83 -17.68 -10.46
C GLN A 640 11.85 -16.54 -9.43
N ILE A 641 11.88 -16.87 -8.14
CA ILE A 641 12.00 -15.90 -7.05
C ILE A 641 13.34 -15.13 -7.14
N HIS A 642 14.44 -15.78 -7.52
CA HIS A 642 15.72 -15.12 -7.74
C HIS A 642 15.63 -14.12 -8.90
N LYS A 643 15.13 -14.55 -10.06
CA LYS A 643 14.98 -13.71 -11.25
C LYS A 643 14.06 -12.51 -11.00
N LEU A 644 12.92 -12.71 -10.32
CA LEU A 644 12.02 -11.61 -9.94
C LEU A 644 12.67 -10.62 -8.97
N ARG A 645 13.59 -11.07 -8.11
CA ARG A 645 14.39 -10.17 -7.25
C ARG A 645 15.42 -9.39 -8.07
N GLU A 646 16.09 -10.01 -9.05
CA GLU A 646 17.00 -9.33 -9.97
C GLU A 646 16.26 -8.28 -10.82
N GLU A 647 15.12 -8.63 -11.41
CA GLU A 647 14.26 -7.72 -12.17
C GLU A 647 13.78 -6.55 -11.29
N LEU A 648 13.36 -6.80 -10.04
CA LEU A 648 13.01 -5.76 -9.07
C LEU A 648 14.19 -4.84 -8.71
N ILE A 649 15.40 -5.40 -8.55
CA ILE A 649 16.63 -4.63 -8.30
C ILE A 649 16.96 -3.77 -9.53
N GLN A 650 16.82 -4.30 -10.74
CA GLN A 650 17.09 -3.60 -11.99
C GLN A 650 16.11 -2.45 -12.22
N VAL A 651 14.81 -2.67 -12.03
CA VAL A 651 13.77 -1.62 -12.11
C VAL A 651 13.99 -0.55 -11.03
N ASN A 652 14.39 -0.93 -9.82
CA ASN A 652 14.75 0.03 -8.76
C ASN A 652 16.01 0.84 -9.11
N ALA A 653 17.02 0.22 -9.73
CA ALA A 653 18.20 0.92 -10.23
C ALA A 653 17.87 1.91 -11.35
N GLN A 654 17.04 1.50 -12.33
CA GLN A 654 16.53 2.38 -13.38
C GLN A 654 15.72 3.55 -12.81
N ARG A 655 14.83 3.30 -11.84
CA ARG A 655 14.07 4.35 -11.16
C ARG A 655 14.97 5.34 -10.40
N LYS A 656 16.03 4.85 -9.74
CA LYS A 656 17.05 5.72 -9.12
C LYS A 656 17.79 6.57 -10.15
N GLN A 657 18.15 6.00 -11.30
CA GLN A 657 18.79 6.73 -12.40
C GLN A 657 17.86 7.82 -12.96
N GLN A 658 16.57 7.50 -13.19
CA GLN A 658 15.56 8.48 -13.62
C GLN A 658 15.39 9.63 -12.60
N LEU A 659 15.40 9.34 -11.30
CA LEU A 659 15.31 10.36 -10.25
C LEU A 659 16.58 11.23 -10.19
N LEU A 660 17.76 10.66 -10.41
CA LEU A 660 19.02 11.42 -10.53
C LEU A 660 19.03 12.33 -11.76
N GLU A 661 18.57 11.81 -12.91
CA GLU A 661 18.43 12.56 -14.16
C GLU A 661 17.47 13.75 -14.00
N LEU A 662 16.27 13.52 -13.44
CA LEU A 662 15.31 14.59 -13.15
C LEU A 662 15.87 15.61 -12.14
N SER A 663 16.64 15.17 -11.15
CA SER A 663 17.31 16.08 -10.19
C SER A 663 18.40 16.92 -10.85
N HIS A 664 19.14 16.32 -11.80
CA HIS A 664 20.16 17.02 -12.58
C HIS A 664 19.52 18.07 -13.49
N GLN A 665 18.48 17.70 -14.27
CA GLN A 665 17.74 18.61 -15.14
C GLN A 665 17.11 19.77 -14.36
N TRP A 666 16.56 19.51 -13.16
CA TRP A 666 16.02 20.58 -12.30
C TRP A 666 17.10 21.56 -11.82
N GLU A 667 18.27 21.07 -11.44
CA GLU A 667 19.40 21.92 -11.04
C GLU A 667 20.02 22.66 -12.24
N GLU A 668 20.11 22.04 -13.42
CA GLU A 668 20.53 22.70 -14.66
C GLU A 668 19.58 23.84 -15.06
N GLU A 669 18.26 23.62 -14.96
CA GLU A 669 17.25 24.62 -15.30
C GLU A 669 17.26 25.76 -14.27
N LYS A 670 17.38 25.44 -12.99
CA LYS A 670 17.62 26.42 -11.91
C LYS A 670 18.88 27.26 -12.16
N GLN A 671 19.97 26.65 -12.64
CA GLN A 671 21.17 27.38 -13.05
C GLN A 671 20.98 28.16 -14.36
N ARG A 672 20.14 27.69 -15.30
CA ARG A 672 19.78 28.42 -16.52
C ARG A 672 19.04 29.71 -16.15
N VAL A 673 17.98 29.60 -15.36
CA VAL A 673 17.21 30.74 -14.85
C VAL A 673 18.10 31.72 -14.09
N ALA A 674 19.06 31.25 -13.29
CA ALA A 674 20.04 32.10 -12.61
C ALA A 674 20.96 32.86 -13.60
N ARG A 675 21.50 32.17 -14.62
CA ARG A 675 22.33 32.77 -15.68
C ARG A 675 21.53 33.74 -16.56
N ASP A 676 20.28 33.43 -16.86
CA ASP A 676 19.40 34.29 -17.66
C ASP A 676 19.00 35.54 -16.87
N HIS A 677 18.75 35.42 -15.56
CA HIS A 677 18.57 36.56 -14.66
C HIS A 677 19.84 37.41 -14.55
N GLU A 678 21.02 36.81 -14.38
CA GLU A 678 22.29 37.54 -14.34
C GLU A 678 22.57 38.27 -15.66
N THR A 679 22.34 37.65 -16.81
CA THR A 679 22.53 38.32 -18.11
C THR A 679 21.50 39.41 -18.36
N ALA A 680 20.27 39.27 -17.86
CA ALA A 680 19.27 40.35 -17.87
C ALA A 680 19.68 41.52 -16.97
N MET A 681 20.14 41.25 -15.74
CA MET A 681 20.65 42.27 -14.82
C MET A 681 21.87 43.00 -15.39
N ASN A 682 22.78 42.28 -16.05
CA ASN A 682 23.92 42.89 -16.74
C ASN A 682 23.52 43.71 -17.97
N LYS A 683 22.50 43.30 -18.74
CA LYS A 683 21.92 44.14 -19.82
C LYS A 683 21.31 45.43 -19.26
N MET A 684 20.45 45.33 -18.24
CA MET A 684 19.85 46.50 -17.57
C MET A 684 20.91 47.45 -17.01
N LYS A 685 22.01 46.90 -16.45
CA LYS A 685 23.16 47.69 -15.99
C LYS A 685 23.86 48.42 -17.14
N VAL A 686 24.16 47.74 -18.26
CA VAL A 686 24.79 48.36 -19.44
C VAL A 686 23.87 49.42 -20.06
N GLU A 687 22.55 49.20 -20.07
CA GLU A 687 21.57 50.18 -20.53
C GLU A 687 21.49 51.41 -19.59
N ALA A 688 21.55 51.22 -18.27
CA ALA A 688 21.63 52.31 -17.30
C ALA A 688 22.95 53.08 -17.36
N GLU A 689 24.09 52.39 -17.58
CA GLU A 689 25.40 53.00 -17.81
C GLU A 689 25.42 53.80 -19.13
N LYS A 690 24.82 53.26 -20.20
CA LYS A 690 24.62 53.98 -21.46
C LYS A 690 23.71 55.19 -21.29
N MET A 691 22.57 55.07 -20.62
CA MET A 691 21.68 56.20 -20.32
C MET A 691 22.40 57.28 -19.52
N THR A 692 23.22 56.89 -18.53
CA THR A 692 24.07 57.79 -17.75
C THR A 692 25.12 58.48 -18.61
N LEU A 693 25.73 57.77 -19.57
CA LEU A 693 26.69 58.32 -20.52
C LEU A 693 26.00 59.31 -21.48
N ASP A 694 24.84 58.96 -22.03
CA ASP A 694 24.11 59.81 -22.97
C ASP A 694 23.52 61.05 -22.29
N LEU A 695 23.06 60.95 -21.03
CA LEU A 695 22.75 62.11 -20.18
C LEU A 695 23.97 63.00 -19.93
N LYS A 696 25.15 62.42 -19.67
CA LYS A 696 26.42 63.18 -19.56
C LYS A 696 26.80 63.87 -20.87
N LYS A 697 26.58 63.23 -22.03
CA LYS A 697 26.79 63.86 -23.35
C LYS A 697 25.81 65.00 -23.61
N ILE A 698 24.53 64.84 -23.27
CA ILE A 698 23.51 65.89 -23.40
C ILE A 698 23.92 67.09 -22.53
N HIS A 699 24.22 66.86 -21.25
CA HIS A 699 24.70 67.91 -20.35
C HIS A 699 25.99 68.57 -20.86
N ALA A 700 26.96 67.80 -21.37
CA ALA A 700 28.18 68.34 -21.96
C ALA A 700 27.89 69.24 -23.17
N ALA A 701 27.07 68.78 -24.12
CA ALA A 701 26.66 69.55 -25.30
C ALA A 701 25.82 70.79 -24.93
N GLU A 702 25.02 70.72 -23.87
CA GLU A 702 24.31 71.88 -23.31
C GLU A 702 25.27 72.90 -22.69
N THR A 703 26.27 72.45 -21.94
CA THR A 703 27.33 73.34 -21.41
C THR A 703 28.21 73.92 -22.51
N GLU A 704 28.53 73.16 -23.56
CA GLU A 704 29.28 73.63 -24.73
C GLU A 704 28.48 74.67 -25.52
N LYS A 705 27.20 74.40 -25.77
CA LYS A 705 26.27 75.37 -26.40
C LYS A 705 26.05 76.62 -25.55
N ALA A 706 26.07 76.50 -24.21
CA ALA A 706 26.05 77.65 -23.31
C ALA A 706 27.37 78.45 -23.35
N LEU A 707 28.52 77.77 -23.43
CA LEU A 707 29.84 78.38 -23.62
C LEU A 707 29.97 79.05 -24.99
N GLU A 708 29.45 78.46 -26.07
CA GLU A 708 29.44 79.07 -27.39
C GLU A 708 28.50 80.29 -27.44
N LYS A 709 27.34 80.22 -26.75
CA LYS A 709 26.46 81.38 -26.54
C LYS A 709 27.11 82.47 -25.66
N ALA A 710 27.99 82.10 -24.74
CA ALA A 710 28.80 83.05 -23.97
C ALA A 710 29.93 83.66 -24.81
N ASN A 711 30.65 82.86 -25.60
CA ASN A 711 31.75 83.28 -26.47
C ASN A 711 31.27 84.13 -27.65
N SER A 712 30.08 83.86 -28.20
CA SER A 712 29.47 84.72 -29.22
C SER A 712 28.99 86.05 -28.63
N ARG A 713 28.43 86.06 -27.41
CA ARG A 713 28.19 87.31 -26.65
C ARG A 713 29.49 88.06 -26.34
N LEU A 714 30.56 87.35 -26.00
CA LEU A 714 31.86 87.94 -25.72
C LEU A 714 32.44 88.59 -26.99
N LYS A 715 32.49 87.86 -28.12
CA LYS A 715 32.88 88.40 -29.44
C LYS A 715 32.00 89.57 -29.90
N GLN A 716 30.70 89.54 -29.60
CA GLN A 716 29.79 90.67 -29.83
C GLN A 716 30.24 91.89 -29.00
N THR A 717 30.51 91.73 -27.69
CA THR A 717 31.03 92.82 -26.86
C THR A 717 32.44 93.28 -27.26
N GLU A 718 33.35 92.38 -27.65
CA GLU A 718 34.68 92.73 -28.19
C GLU A 718 34.55 93.57 -29.46
N LYS A 719 33.63 93.22 -30.36
CA LYS A 719 33.32 93.99 -31.57
C LYS A 719 32.72 95.36 -31.25
N GLU A 720 31.84 95.44 -30.26
CA GLU A 720 31.27 96.71 -29.78
C GLU A 720 32.31 97.60 -29.09
N TYR A 721 33.21 97.03 -28.28
CA TYR A 721 34.34 97.75 -27.68
C TYR A 721 35.38 98.16 -28.74
N GLY A 722 35.66 97.31 -29.74
CA GLY A 722 36.49 97.64 -30.88
C GLY A 722 35.90 98.77 -31.74
N GLN A 723 34.58 98.78 -31.94
CA GLN A 723 33.88 99.89 -32.61
C GLN A 723 33.87 101.17 -31.76
N LYS A 724 33.72 101.08 -30.43
CA LYS A 724 33.88 102.22 -29.52
C LYS A 724 35.31 102.76 -29.54
N LEU A 725 36.31 101.89 -29.57
CA LEU A 725 37.73 102.25 -29.67
C LEU A 725 38.03 102.90 -31.02
N ALA A 726 37.54 102.36 -32.13
CA ALA A 726 37.69 102.95 -33.46
C ALA A 726 37.05 104.35 -33.54
N LYS A 727 35.83 104.51 -33.00
CA LYS A 727 35.16 105.83 -32.89
C LYS A 727 35.92 106.78 -31.97
N SER A 728 36.46 106.29 -30.84
CA SER A 728 37.30 107.09 -29.96
C SER A 728 38.59 107.54 -30.63
N SER A 729 39.24 106.68 -31.43
CA SER A 729 40.43 107.02 -32.22
C SER A 729 40.11 108.00 -33.34
N GLN A 730 38.94 107.91 -33.95
CA GLN A 730 38.44 108.91 -34.91
C GLN A 730 38.21 110.27 -34.22
N ILE A 731 37.51 110.30 -33.09
CA ILE A 731 37.30 111.52 -32.29
C ILE A 731 38.65 112.09 -31.83
N ILE A 732 39.62 111.26 -31.44
CA ILE A 732 40.98 111.71 -31.11
C ILE A 732 41.70 112.29 -32.34
N ALA A 733 41.48 111.75 -33.54
CA ALA A 733 42.02 112.33 -34.77
C ALA A 733 41.37 113.68 -35.13
N GLU A 734 40.06 113.81 -34.96
CA GLU A 734 39.28 115.04 -35.18
C GLU A 734 39.61 116.12 -34.12
N LEU A 735 39.85 115.72 -32.87
CA LEU A 735 40.41 116.58 -31.83
C LEU A 735 41.86 116.97 -32.13
N LYS A 736 42.64 116.10 -32.74
CA LYS A 736 44.04 116.39 -33.13
C LYS A 736 44.13 117.33 -34.32
N THR A 737 43.23 117.24 -35.30
CA THR A 737 43.17 118.22 -36.41
C THR A 737 42.63 119.57 -35.96
N THR A 738 41.63 119.60 -35.07
CA THR A 738 41.15 120.87 -34.48
C THR A 738 42.15 121.52 -33.53
N VAL A 739 42.94 120.75 -32.77
CA VAL A 739 44.08 121.29 -32.01
C VAL A 739 45.16 121.86 -32.93
N SER A 740 45.46 121.21 -34.07
CA SER A 740 46.39 121.77 -35.07
C SER A 740 45.87 123.07 -35.71
N SER A 741 44.58 123.14 -36.09
CA SER A 741 44.03 124.38 -36.66
C SER A 741 43.97 125.51 -35.64
N LEU A 742 43.64 125.21 -34.37
CA LEU A 742 43.72 126.18 -33.27
C LEU A 742 45.16 126.62 -32.97
N ALA A 743 46.17 125.76 -33.18
CA ALA A 743 47.57 126.14 -33.06
C ALA A 743 48.03 127.09 -34.19
N GLU A 744 47.55 126.90 -35.42
CA GLU A 744 47.77 127.86 -36.51
C GLU A 744 47.03 129.19 -36.28
N GLU A 745 45.77 129.14 -35.84
CA GLU A 745 44.95 130.32 -35.51
C GLU A 745 45.61 131.13 -34.38
N ASN A 746 46.04 130.46 -33.31
CA ASN A 746 46.78 131.06 -32.21
C ASN A 746 48.11 131.67 -32.70
N SER A 747 48.85 131.00 -33.57
CA SER A 747 50.10 131.53 -34.16
C SER A 747 49.86 132.81 -34.99
N ARG A 748 48.76 132.87 -35.74
CA ARG A 748 48.35 134.08 -36.49
C ARG A 748 47.88 135.21 -35.57
N GLN A 749 47.23 134.89 -34.46
CA GLN A 749 46.87 135.87 -33.41
C GLN A 749 48.11 136.38 -32.67
N GLN A 750 49.09 135.52 -32.39
CA GLN A 750 50.38 135.88 -31.77
C GLN A 750 51.11 136.95 -32.60
N GLN A 751 51.20 136.78 -33.93
CA GLN A 751 51.80 137.77 -34.84
C GLN A 751 51.05 139.11 -34.83
N ARG A 752 49.71 139.10 -34.84
CA ARG A 752 48.90 140.32 -34.77
C ARG A 752 49.06 141.06 -33.45
N LEU A 753 49.15 140.33 -32.33
CA LEU A 753 49.46 140.92 -31.03
C LEU A 753 50.87 141.53 -31.01
N GLN A 754 51.84 140.87 -31.64
CA GLN A 754 53.23 141.36 -31.69
C GLN A 754 53.37 142.66 -32.51
N GLU A 755 52.64 142.80 -33.63
CA GLU A 755 52.54 144.09 -34.34
C GLU A 755 51.89 145.21 -33.51
N VAL A 756 50.84 144.89 -32.74
CA VAL A 756 50.14 145.86 -31.90
C VAL A 756 51.02 146.30 -30.74
N VAL A 757 51.74 145.37 -30.10
CA VAL A 757 52.71 145.66 -29.03
C VAL A 757 53.83 146.57 -29.55
N GLN A 758 54.41 146.30 -30.73
CA GLN A 758 55.42 147.18 -31.32
C GLN A 758 54.87 148.59 -31.54
N LYS A 759 53.67 148.73 -32.12
CA LYS A 759 53.01 150.03 -32.35
C LYS A 759 52.65 150.79 -31.06
N PHE A 760 52.53 150.11 -29.91
CA PHE A 760 52.42 150.75 -28.59
C PHE A 760 53.79 151.17 -28.04
N GLU A 761 54.81 150.31 -28.16
CA GLU A 761 56.15 150.58 -27.66
C GLU A 761 56.81 151.75 -28.40
N ASP A 762 56.70 151.81 -29.74
CA ASP A 762 57.17 152.96 -30.55
C ASP A 762 56.56 154.28 -30.06
N LYS A 763 55.27 154.26 -29.70
CA LYS A 763 54.49 155.43 -29.29
C LYS A 763 54.79 155.86 -27.85
N LYS A 764 55.16 154.91 -27.00
CA LYS A 764 55.71 155.13 -25.66
C LYS A 764 57.09 155.79 -25.74
N GLN A 765 57.98 155.35 -26.63
CA GLN A 765 59.30 155.99 -26.79
C GLN A 765 59.18 157.43 -27.33
N GLN A 766 58.24 157.71 -28.24
CA GLN A 766 57.91 159.08 -28.65
C GLN A 766 57.51 159.96 -27.46
N LEU A 767 56.59 159.48 -26.60
CA LEU A 767 56.14 160.19 -25.41
C LEU A 767 57.25 160.43 -24.37
N ILE A 768 58.20 159.51 -24.21
CA ILE A 768 59.39 159.75 -23.36
C ILE A 768 60.23 160.89 -23.97
N THR A 769 60.55 160.81 -25.26
CA THR A 769 61.42 161.77 -25.96
C THR A 769 60.84 163.20 -25.97
N ASP A 770 59.52 163.36 -25.91
CA ASP A 770 58.84 164.65 -25.79
C ASP A 770 58.76 165.15 -24.33
N ASN A 771 58.59 164.27 -23.34
CA ASN A 771 58.65 164.63 -21.92
C ASN A 771 60.05 165.08 -21.47
N ASP A 772 61.11 164.38 -21.88
CA ASP A 772 62.50 164.76 -21.57
C ASP A 772 62.83 166.18 -22.08
N ARG A 773 62.25 166.55 -23.24
CA ARG A 773 62.41 167.88 -23.85
C ARG A 773 61.69 168.97 -23.04
N ALA A 774 60.52 168.66 -22.48
CA ALA A 774 59.77 169.56 -21.59
C ALA A 774 60.43 169.71 -20.21
N ILE A 775 60.90 168.61 -19.62
CA ILE A 775 61.63 168.60 -18.34
C ILE A 775 62.88 169.48 -18.43
N LYS A 776 63.64 169.38 -19.52
CA LYS A 776 64.85 170.18 -19.71
C LYS A 776 64.57 171.68 -19.83
N ALA A 777 63.53 172.07 -20.58
CA ALA A 777 63.13 173.48 -20.69
C ALA A 777 62.75 174.07 -19.31
N LEU A 778 62.05 173.30 -18.47
CA LEU A 778 61.69 173.72 -17.10
C LEU A 778 62.91 173.80 -16.17
N GLN A 779 63.94 172.97 -16.37
CA GLN A 779 65.20 173.07 -15.63
C GLN A 779 65.96 174.37 -15.98
N ASP A 780 66.13 174.66 -17.26
CA ASP A 780 66.81 175.87 -17.75
C ASP A 780 66.10 177.15 -17.23
N GLU A 781 64.76 177.14 -17.17
CA GLU A 781 63.97 178.26 -16.67
C GLU A 781 64.10 178.48 -15.15
N VAL A 782 64.11 177.40 -14.36
CA VAL A 782 64.39 177.46 -12.90
C VAL A 782 65.79 178.00 -12.61
N GLU A 783 66.78 177.67 -13.43
CA GLU A 783 68.14 178.21 -13.27
C GLU A 783 68.22 179.70 -13.67
N SER A 784 67.42 180.15 -14.64
CA SER A 784 67.28 181.58 -14.96
C SER A 784 66.75 182.38 -13.76
N TYR A 785 65.65 181.96 -13.13
CA TYR A 785 65.12 182.63 -11.94
C TYR A 785 66.12 182.64 -10.77
N ARG A 786 66.86 181.55 -10.55
CA ARG A 786 67.95 181.46 -9.55
C ARG A 786 69.10 182.43 -9.80
N HIS A 787 69.29 182.94 -11.02
CA HIS A 787 70.29 183.98 -11.30
C HIS A 787 69.74 185.39 -11.13
N GLN A 788 68.45 185.62 -11.44
CA GLN A 788 67.82 186.94 -11.25
C GLN A 788 67.70 187.33 -9.77
N VAL A 789 67.32 186.41 -8.88
CA VAL A 789 67.26 186.66 -7.43
C VAL A 789 68.63 187.10 -6.88
N ARG A 790 69.69 186.34 -7.21
CA ARG A 790 71.10 186.63 -6.84
C ARG A 790 71.69 187.88 -7.51
N ALA A 791 70.94 188.56 -8.39
CA ALA A 791 71.28 189.87 -8.94
C ALA A 791 70.47 191.01 -8.29
N ALA A 792 69.25 190.73 -7.79
CA ALA A 792 68.43 191.67 -7.03
C ALA A 792 69.00 191.92 -5.62
N GLU A 793 69.36 190.86 -4.90
CA GLU A 793 69.94 190.93 -3.54
C GLU A 793 71.15 191.86 -3.48
N ARG A 794 72.09 191.71 -4.43
CA ARG A 794 73.32 192.52 -4.55
C ARG A 794 73.09 193.96 -5.02
N LYS A 795 71.87 194.33 -5.44
CA LYS A 795 71.46 195.73 -5.67
C LYS A 795 70.81 196.34 -4.43
N LEU A 796 70.07 195.54 -3.64
CA LEU A 796 69.44 195.98 -2.40
C LEU A 796 70.49 196.45 -1.38
N GLN A 797 71.49 195.60 -1.10
CA GLN A 797 72.58 195.89 -0.15
C GLN A 797 73.36 197.19 -0.44
N ARG A 798 73.43 197.62 -1.71
CA ARG A 798 74.13 198.87 -2.08
C ARG A 798 73.32 200.10 -1.70
N ARG A 799 72.01 200.08 -1.98
CA ARG A 799 71.10 201.17 -1.58
C ARG A 799 70.90 201.26 -0.08
N GLU A 800 71.02 200.14 0.62
CA GLU A 800 70.93 200.08 2.08
C GLU A 800 72.10 200.83 2.75
N LEU A 801 73.32 200.68 2.23
CA LEU A 801 74.49 201.48 2.62
C LEU A 801 74.30 202.97 2.28
N GLU A 802 73.97 203.29 1.02
CA GLU A 802 73.78 204.67 0.54
C GLU A 802 72.71 205.43 1.35
N ALA A 803 71.64 204.76 1.77
CA ALA A 803 70.59 205.35 2.60
C ALA A 803 71.01 205.58 4.06
N GLN A 804 71.88 204.74 4.63
CA GLN A 804 72.36 204.92 6.00
C GLN A 804 73.27 206.16 6.14
N GLU A 805 74.16 206.40 5.17
CA GLU A 805 75.06 207.57 5.18
C GLU A 805 74.30 208.90 4.95
N GLN A 806 73.25 208.91 4.13
CA GLN A 806 72.41 210.10 3.96
C GLN A 806 71.59 210.43 5.21
N MET A 807 71.09 209.43 5.94
CA MET A 807 70.33 209.66 7.18
C MET A 807 71.18 210.32 8.27
N THR A 808 72.45 209.94 8.45
CA THR A 808 73.30 210.53 9.50
C THR A 808 73.64 211.99 9.21
N HIS A 809 73.89 212.35 7.94
CA HIS A 809 74.14 213.74 7.52
C HIS A 809 72.92 214.64 7.81
N ILE A 810 71.76 214.26 7.27
CA ILE A 810 70.50 215.03 7.39
C ILE A 810 70.12 215.26 8.86
N ARG A 811 70.34 214.26 9.73
CA ARG A 811 69.94 214.34 11.15
C ARG A 811 70.70 215.41 11.94
N GLN A 812 71.94 215.72 11.56
CA GLN A 812 72.76 216.74 12.25
C GLN A 812 72.45 218.18 11.78
N GLU A 813 72.09 218.37 10.51
CA GLU A 813 71.79 219.69 9.94
C GLU A 813 70.43 220.25 10.40
N TYR A 814 69.40 219.39 10.46
CA TYR A 814 68.09 219.81 10.97
C TYR A 814 68.10 220.07 12.48
N GLU A 815 68.89 219.32 13.26
CA GLU A 815 68.96 219.52 14.72
C GLU A 815 69.68 220.83 15.12
N THR A 816 70.61 221.32 14.30
CA THR A 816 71.33 222.58 14.55
C THR A 816 70.54 223.79 14.08
N THR A 817 69.98 223.77 12.86
CA THR A 817 69.19 224.89 12.32
C THR A 817 67.95 225.22 13.16
N PHE A 818 67.22 224.22 13.67
CA PHE A 818 66.02 224.44 14.50
C PHE A 818 66.29 225.11 15.86
N LYS A 819 67.53 225.06 16.36
CA LYS A 819 67.91 225.60 17.68
C LYS A 819 68.23 227.10 17.66
N GLY A 820 68.45 227.71 16.49
CA GLY A 820 68.86 229.12 16.38
C GLY A 820 67.77 230.21 16.41
N LEU A 821 66.50 229.87 16.15
CA LEU A 821 65.49 230.87 15.71
C LEU A 821 64.36 231.24 16.70
N MET A 822 64.43 230.89 17.99
CA MET A 822 63.41 231.33 18.96
C MET A 822 64.01 231.95 20.24
N PRO A 823 63.72 233.24 20.53
CA PRO A 823 63.57 233.74 21.90
C PRO A 823 62.86 232.77 22.85
N ALA A 824 63.25 232.83 24.13
CA ALA A 824 62.87 231.83 25.13
C ALA A 824 61.39 231.87 25.56
N SER A 825 60.63 232.94 25.31
CA SER A 825 59.24 233.06 25.78
C SER A 825 58.27 231.99 25.23
N VAL A 826 58.68 231.24 24.20
CA VAL A 826 57.98 230.04 23.72
C VAL A 826 58.83 228.77 23.82
N ARG A 827 60.17 228.87 23.82
CA ARG A 827 61.06 227.69 23.92
C ARG A 827 61.24 227.20 25.37
N GLN A 828 61.16 228.08 26.36
CA GLN A 828 61.19 227.75 27.80
C GLN A 828 59.93 226.95 28.18
N GLU A 829 58.75 227.53 27.97
CA GLU A 829 57.47 226.92 28.38
C GLU A 829 57.21 225.54 27.77
N LEU A 830 57.70 225.28 26.55
CA LEU A 830 57.49 224.01 25.86
C LEU A 830 58.43 222.87 26.30
N GLU A 831 59.73 223.10 26.53
CA GLU A 831 60.62 222.02 27.01
C GLU A 831 60.54 221.81 28.53
N ASP A 832 60.18 222.82 29.33
CA ASP A 832 59.75 222.60 30.72
C ASP A 832 58.49 221.71 30.78
N THR A 833 57.56 221.87 29.82
CA THR A 833 56.37 221.01 29.69
C THR A 833 56.72 219.59 29.22
N ILE A 834 57.78 219.38 28.42
CA ILE A 834 58.14 218.05 27.89
C ILE A 834 58.76 217.13 28.96
N VAL A 835 59.12 217.59 30.17
CA VAL A 835 59.29 216.64 31.30
C VAL A 835 57.97 215.93 31.64
N SER A 836 56.83 216.62 31.51
CA SER A 836 55.48 216.06 31.68
C SER A 836 54.98 215.21 30.49
N LEU A 837 55.83 214.89 29.52
CA LEU A 837 55.58 213.88 28.47
C LEU A 837 56.71 212.87 28.31
N LYS A 838 57.93 213.28 28.67
CA LYS A 838 59.18 212.58 28.38
C LYS A 838 60.02 212.51 29.64
N SER A 839 60.71 213.60 30.01
CA SER A 839 62.07 213.47 30.55
C SER A 839 62.25 212.97 32.00
N GLN A 840 61.18 212.55 32.68
CA GLN A 840 61.29 211.46 33.67
C GLN A 840 61.67 210.09 33.06
N VAL A 841 61.96 210.03 31.75
CA VAL A 841 63.00 209.17 31.12
C VAL A 841 64.19 209.00 32.07
N ASN A 842 64.65 210.11 32.66
CA ASN A 842 65.78 210.15 33.57
C ASN A 842 65.35 210.12 35.06
N SER A 843 64.36 209.29 35.39
CA SER A 843 64.31 208.63 36.70
C SER A 843 64.52 207.11 36.57
N TYR A 844 65.65 206.75 35.96
CA TYR A 844 66.45 205.56 36.26
C TYR A 844 65.75 204.18 36.16
N SER A 845 65.70 203.64 34.95
CA SER A 845 65.76 202.18 34.74
C SER A 845 66.48 201.86 33.41
N SER A 846 67.78 201.55 33.38
CA SER A 846 68.71 201.19 34.47
C SER A 846 68.16 200.05 35.35
N SER A 847 67.90 198.85 34.82
CA SER A 847 68.99 198.04 34.24
C SER A 847 68.54 197.17 33.06
N ALA A 848 68.19 197.79 31.93
CA ALA A 848 68.06 197.10 30.64
C ALA A 848 69.44 196.80 30.02
N PHE A 849 70.24 195.99 30.71
CA PHE A 849 71.52 195.42 30.28
C PHE A 849 71.79 194.18 31.16
N TRP A 850 72.70 193.31 30.71
CA TRP A 850 73.21 192.10 31.38
C TRP A 850 72.20 190.94 31.35
N THR A 851 72.47 189.80 30.71
CA THR A 851 73.68 189.34 29.97
C THR A 851 73.26 188.26 28.98
N GLY A 852 73.95 188.07 27.85
CA GLY A 852 75.15 188.77 27.36
C GLY A 852 75.62 188.18 26.03
#